data_AF-A0A381M216-F1
#
_entry.id   AF-A0A381M216-F1
#
_cell.length_a   1.000
_cell.length_b   1.000
_cell.length_c   1.000
_cell.angle_alpha   90.00
_cell.angle_beta   90.00
_cell.angle_gamma   90.00
#
_symmetry.space_group_name_H-M   'P 1'
#
loop_
_entity.id
_entity.type
_entity.pdbx_description
1 polymer ?
#
loop_
_entity_poly.entity_id
_entity_poly.type
_entity_poly.pdbx_seq_one_letter_code
_entity_poly.pdbx_strand_id
1 'polypeptide(L)'
;MQAKALKTIKITRSTIYFCFFLIILIFSARLCTLMSGGGSIPFWDQWGGENSIFSAFENGTLSLKEMLAAHNEHRIFWTRLLTLALYEINGQQWDNQVESFASNLIYCLALAIPVAVASTNCGSHQKISVAASVILMGALPFGWENTLVGFQSQFYINSLLAFTAISVVSFGGIGYRTGVLLSLLILGSFASMANGVLTAFACAGLLICRGVVQPSLFRRGLALAVFATFLGIAGFIATPSPSHHAALKAQDFSEFIHALLITSSWPLPPGLGQLVLLIPAAFWMTIIGRDRQSSADYFFLGLNALGMLNAVAIAYSRGHDLIEVTSRYTDTVLPSSIATIYFASRLVCSGVRGATTRFIAYGSYLTIFLAIIGQSYLQWSKLEERAYMLRMSTVNTAKFLNGDEEAFRNKPNGHVPYPDPAQLGKSLRSSEQSASLPTAVLGARALSGRYPDKTGRCQIITRQKDHFSTISANCIGRSSVSPADISVATGRLSSFLMLLRQEADLSVFPRGKPTSAPKLTGNSCAIDAVNEQPSNQLPMASSSDIPIRLSGWTAPAHFNFSKISWPSLKIILSNDAQSYLFDAGHLRTRRTDVANFLKNNRYVYSGFDTYIDTRDVNFGKYRVILNNGSSSFCDTGHDVIISAPTIPFVRF
;
A
#
# COMPACT_ATOMS: atom_id res chain seq x y z
N MET A 1 -36.78 33.02 10.87
CA MET A 1 -35.79 31.97 10.52
C MET A 1 -36.22 30.67 11.19
N GLN A 2 -36.84 29.75 10.44
CA GLN A 2 -37.23 28.44 10.97
C GLN A 2 -35.97 27.58 11.15
N ALA A 3 -35.68 27.20 12.39
CA ALA A 3 -34.70 26.15 12.67
C ALA A 3 -35.19 24.85 12.03
N LYS A 4 -34.65 24.49 10.86
CA LYS A 4 -34.83 23.15 10.31
C LYS A 4 -34.25 22.17 11.34
N ALA A 5 -35.14 21.42 11.99
CA ALA A 5 -34.76 20.33 12.88
C ALA A 5 -33.69 19.47 12.20
N LEU A 6 -32.62 19.14 12.93
CA LEU A 6 -31.62 18.17 12.48
C LEU A 6 -32.35 16.88 12.12
N LYS A 7 -32.48 16.61 10.81
CA LYS A 7 -32.95 15.30 10.34
C LYS A 7 -31.91 14.27 10.76
N THR A 8 -32.32 13.31 11.57
CA THR A 8 -31.55 12.08 11.80
C THR A 8 -31.23 11.45 10.45
N ILE A 9 -29.97 11.03 10.23
CA ILE A 9 -29.57 10.33 9.01
C ILE A 9 -30.40 9.05 8.93
N LYS A 10 -31.40 9.03 8.04
CA LYS A 10 -32.15 7.79 7.76
C LYS A 10 -31.43 7.10 6.61
N ILE A 11 -30.56 6.15 6.95
CA ILE A 11 -29.90 5.32 5.94
C ILE A 11 -30.98 4.46 5.26
N THR A 12 -31.16 4.67 3.96
CA THR A 12 -32.12 3.90 3.18
C THR A 12 -31.52 2.54 2.79
N ARG A 13 -32.37 1.53 2.52
CA ARG A 13 -31.89 0.24 1.98
C ARG A 13 -31.07 0.43 0.70
N SER A 14 -31.45 1.35 -0.17
CA SER A 14 -30.70 1.70 -1.39
C SER A 14 -29.31 2.23 -1.06
N THR A 15 -29.16 3.06 -0.03
CA THR A 15 -27.85 3.55 0.43
C THR A 15 -26.99 2.38 0.92
N ILE A 16 -27.55 1.44 1.69
CA ILE A 16 -26.81 0.28 2.20
C ILE A 16 -26.29 -0.56 1.03
N TYR A 17 -27.15 -0.92 0.08
CA TYR A 17 -26.74 -1.70 -1.09
C TYR A 17 -25.70 -0.97 -1.93
N PHE A 18 -25.82 0.35 -2.07
CA PHE A 18 -24.86 1.16 -2.81
C PHE A 18 -23.48 1.21 -2.14
N CYS A 19 -23.43 1.42 -0.81
CA CYS A 19 -22.19 1.37 -0.04
C CYS A 19 -21.58 -0.04 -0.05
N PHE A 20 -22.39 -1.09 0.04
CA PHE A 20 -21.93 -2.47 -0.03
C PHE A 20 -21.31 -2.79 -1.40
N PHE A 21 -21.96 -2.39 -2.50
CA PHE A 21 -21.41 -2.53 -3.85
C PHE A 21 -20.06 -1.81 -4.00
N LEU A 22 -19.97 -0.58 -3.48
CA LEU A 22 -18.72 0.19 -3.47
C LEU A 22 -17.62 -0.51 -2.67
N ILE A 23 -17.95 -1.02 -1.48
CA ILE A 23 -16.99 -1.77 -0.64
C ILE A 23 -16.45 -2.96 -1.43
N ILE A 24 -17.32 -3.77 -2.05
CA ILE A 24 -16.89 -4.91 -2.87
C ILE A 24 -15.98 -4.46 -3.99
N LEU A 25 -16.35 -3.41 -4.74
CA LEU A 25 -15.58 -2.98 -5.90
C LEU A 25 -14.17 -2.48 -5.51
N ILE A 26 -14.07 -1.65 -4.48
CA ILE A 26 -12.78 -1.18 -3.97
C ILE A 26 -11.98 -2.35 -3.39
N PHE A 27 -12.63 -3.20 -2.59
CA PHE A 27 -11.97 -4.33 -1.94
C PHE A 27 -11.41 -5.31 -2.97
N SER A 28 -12.18 -5.66 -4.00
CA SER A 28 -11.73 -6.53 -5.09
C SER A 28 -10.53 -5.94 -5.82
N ALA A 29 -10.51 -4.63 -6.11
CA ALA A 29 -9.36 -3.99 -6.76
C ALA A 29 -8.10 -4.06 -5.89
N ARG A 30 -8.22 -3.76 -4.58
CA ARG A 30 -7.11 -3.82 -3.63
C ARG A 30 -6.66 -5.26 -3.36
N LEU A 31 -7.59 -6.21 -3.36
CA LEU A 31 -7.29 -7.62 -3.29
C LEU A 31 -6.52 -8.08 -4.52
N CYS A 32 -6.86 -7.62 -5.73
CA CYS A 32 -6.05 -7.87 -6.92
C CYS A 32 -4.62 -7.33 -6.78
N THR A 33 -4.44 -6.12 -6.22
CA THR A 33 -3.09 -5.57 -5.93
C THR A 33 -2.34 -6.41 -4.90
N LEU A 34 -3.00 -6.85 -3.83
CA LEU A 34 -2.41 -7.70 -2.81
C LEU A 34 -2.03 -9.07 -3.39
N MET A 35 -2.91 -9.69 -4.18
CA MET A 35 -2.66 -10.98 -4.82
C MET A 35 -1.60 -10.88 -5.92
N SER A 36 -1.42 -9.73 -6.58
CA SER A 36 -0.40 -9.56 -7.63
C SER A 36 1.00 -9.26 -7.10
N GLY A 37 1.13 -8.53 -5.97
CA GLY A 37 2.42 -8.03 -5.48
C GLY A 37 2.72 -8.23 -3.99
N GLY A 38 1.77 -8.71 -3.18
CA GLY A 38 1.95 -8.92 -1.74
C GLY A 38 2.78 -10.16 -1.36
N GLY A 39 3.36 -10.16 -0.17
CA GLY A 39 4.11 -11.29 0.39
C GLY A 39 3.52 -11.75 1.73
N SER A 40 3.57 -13.06 1.99
CA SER A 40 3.05 -13.66 3.24
C SER A 40 3.97 -13.39 4.44
N ILE A 41 5.27 -13.24 4.19
CA ILE A 41 6.27 -12.98 5.22
C ILE A 41 6.10 -11.58 5.82
N PRO A 42 5.96 -11.46 7.16
CA PRO A 42 6.01 -10.17 7.85
C PRO A 42 7.29 -9.41 7.53
N PHE A 43 7.24 -8.07 7.51
CA PHE A 43 8.42 -7.27 7.17
C PHE A 43 8.45 -5.89 7.85
N TRP A 44 9.65 -5.34 7.97
CA TRP A 44 9.96 -4.05 8.58
C TRP A 44 9.40 -3.90 9.99
N ASP A 45 8.62 -2.83 10.22
CA ASP A 45 8.03 -2.46 11.50
C ASP A 45 7.14 -3.57 12.06
N GLN A 46 6.62 -4.47 11.21
CA GLN A 46 5.83 -5.62 11.66
C GLN A 46 6.66 -6.54 12.58
N TRP A 47 7.94 -6.79 12.26
CA TRP A 47 8.85 -7.51 13.15
C TRP A 47 9.14 -6.75 14.45
N GLY A 48 9.29 -5.43 14.39
CA GLY A 48 9.56 -4.63 15.59
C GLY A 48 8.32 -4.36 16.46
N GLY A 49 7.13 -4.40 15.87
CA GLY A 49 5.89 -3.94 16.47
C GLY A 49 4.97 -5.04 16.98
N GLU A 50 5.02 -6.22 16.38
CA GLU A 50 4.10 -7.34 16.68
C GLU A 50 4.81 -8.55 17.26
N ASN A 51 6.05 -8.82 16.85
CA ASN A 51 6.76 -10.04 17.22
C ASN A 51 6.83 -10.30 18.73
N SER A 52 7.12 -9.27 19.52
CA SER A 52 7.20 -9.38 20.98
C SER A 52 5.85 -9.68 21.64
N ILE A 53 4.75 -9.38 20.97
CA ILE A 53 3.38 -9.56 21.49
C ILE A 53 2.98 -11.02 21.38
N PHE A 54 3.33 -11.70 20.29
CA PHE A 54 3.02 -13.13 20.14
C PHE A 54 3.67 -13.94 21.24
N SER A 55 4.97 -13.73 21.51
CA SER A 55 5.65 -14.42 22.61
C SER A 55 5.02 -14.12 23.96
N ALA A 56 4.60 -12.88 24.24
CA ALA A 56 3.92 -12.56 25.49
C ALA A 56 2.52 -13.20 25.58
N PHE A 57 1.80 -13.25 24.46
CA PHE A 57 0.47 -13.82 24.35
C PHE A 57 0.46 -15.34 24.56
N GLU A 58 1.34 -16.05 23.86
CA GLU A 58 1.50 -17.51 23.96
C GLU A 58 1.90 -17.95 25.38
N ASN A 59 2.77 -17.16 26.03
CA ASN A 59 3.20 -17.43 27.40
C ASN A 59 2.18 -16.97 28.47
N GLY A 60 1.02 -16.42 28.07
CA GLY A 60 0.00 -15.92 28.99
C GLY A 60 0.46 -14.72 29.85
N THR A 61 1.48 -14.00 29.40
CA THR A 61 2.09 -12.85 30.11
C THR A 61 1.66 -11.50 29.54
N LEU A 62 0.94 -11.49 28.41
CA LEU A 62 0.52 -10.26 27.74
C LEU A 62 -0.33 -9.36 28.64
N SER A 63 0.17 -8.15 28.87
CA SER A 63 -0.46 -7.13 29.69
C SER A 63 -1.11 -6.02 28.85
N LEU A 64 -2.09 -5.31 29.44
CA LEU A 64 -2.67 -4.12 28.81
C LEU A 64 -1.61 -3.02 28.57
N LYS A 65 -0.57 -2.97 29.42
CA LYS A 65 0.55 -2.03 29.26
C LYS A 65 1.31 -2.30 27.97
N GLU A 66 1.56 -3.56 27.63
CA GLU A 66 2.21 -3.94 26.37
C GLU A 66 1.33 -3.63 25.17
N MET A 67 0.01 -3.88 25.27
CA MET A 67 -0.93 -3.51 24.22
C MET A 67 -0.96 -2.01 23.92
N LEU A 68 -0.82 -1.16 24.96
CA LEU A 68 -0.78 0.31 24.86
C LEU A 68 0.64 0.90 24.73
N ALA A 69 1.68 0.06 24.72
CA ALA A 69 3.06 0.50 24.61
C ALA A 69 3.29 1.22 23.28
N ALA A 70 4.22 2.16 23.27
CA ALA A 70 4.59 2.82 22.03
C ALA A 70 5.35 1.88 21.10
N HIS A 71 5.08 1.98 19.81
CA HIS A 71 5.98 1.54 18.75
C HIS A 71 6.32 2.78 17.92
N ASN A 72 7.56 3.23 18.01
CA ASN A 72 7.99 4.55 17.56
C ASN A 72 7.13 5.66 18.21
N GLU A 73 6.59 6.60 17.43
CA GLU A 73 5.67 7.62 17.93
C GLU A 73 4.24 7.09 18.17
N HIS A 74 3.92 5.88 17.71
CA HIS A 74 2.55 5.40 17.63
C HIS A 74 2.14 4.55 18.83
N ARG A 75 0.89 4.71 19.28
CA ARG A 75 0.23 3.71 20.13
C ARG A 75 -0.68 2.90 19.23
N ILE A 76 -0.29 1.67 18.93
CA ILE A 76 -0.89 0.82 17.90
C ILE A 76 -1.84 -0.22 18.49
N PHE A 77 -2.64 0.18 19.49
CA PHE A 77 -3.47 -0.74 20.27
C PHE A 77 -4.42 -1.56 19.39
N TRP A 78 -5.12 -0.88 18.47
CA TRP A 78 -6.09 -1.55 17.60
C TRP A 78 -5.44 -2.48 16.59
N THR A 79 -4.26 -2.13 16.07
CA THR A 79 -3.48 -3.01 15.20
C THR A 79 -3.08 -4.28 15.95
N ARG A 80 -2.53 -4.15 17.16
CA ARG A 80 -2.16 -5.32 17.97
C ARG A 80 -3.35 -6.21 18.29
N LEU A 81 -4.49 -5.61 18.62
CA LEU A 81 -5.73 -6.35 18.88
C LEU A 81 -6.19 -7.11 17.64
N LEU A 82 -6.17 -6.45 16.47
CA LEU A 82 -6.50 -7.07 15.19
C LEU A 82 -5.55 -8.22 14.86
N THR A 83 -4.24 -7.99 14.99
CA THR A 83 -3.19 -8.97 14.74
C THR A 83 -3.34 -10.20 15.62
N LEU A 84 -3.59 -10.06 16.93
CA LEU A 84 -3.86 -11.20 17.81
C LEU A 84 -5.14 -11.96 17.45
N ALA A 85 -6.22 -11.24 17.09
CA ALA A 85 -7.46 -11.88 16.67
C ALA A 85 -7.27 -12.68 15.38
N LEU A 86 -6.53 -12.13 14.41
CA LEU A 86 -6.23 -12.81 13.15
C LEU A 86 -5.27 -13.99 13.36
N TYR A 87 -4.28 -13.84 14.24
CA TYR A 87 -3.38 -14.92 14.63
C TYR A 87 -4.13 -16.13 15.16
N GLU A 88 -5.03 -15.92 16.12
CA GLU A 88 -5.84 -16.98 16.72
C GLU A 88 -6.80 -17.63 15.70
N ILE A 89 -7.53 -16.83 14.92
CA ILE A 89 -8.47 -17.35 13.91
C ILE A 89 -7.72 -18.07 12.77
N ASN A 90 -6.49 -17.67 12.49
CA ASN A 90 -5.62 -18.30 11.51
C ASN A 90 -4.82 -19.48 12.08
N GLY A 91 -5.19 -20.03 13.23
CA GLY A 91 -4.55 -21.22 13.79
C GLY A 91 -3.11 -20.97 14.22
N GLN A 92 -2.86 -19.81 14.83
CA GLN A 92 -1.54 -19.41 15.35
C GLN A 92 -0.47 -19.30 14.27
N GLN A 93 -0.90 -18.89 13.06
CA GLN A 93 0.00 -18.54 11.97
C GLN A 93 -0.04 -17.02 11.74
N TRP A 94 1.11 -16.39 11.95
CA TRP A 94 1.36 -14.98 11.67
C TRP A 94 1.67 -14.80 10.18
N ASP A 95 0.75 -14.17 9.46
CA ASP A 95 0.79 -14.02 8.02
C ASP A 95 0.40 -12.59 7.60
N ASN A 96 1.35 -11.90 6.97
CA ASN A 96 1.16 -10.52 6.52
C ASN A 96 0.01 -10.39 5.51
N GLN A 97 -0.26 -11.39 4.67
CA GLN A 97 -1.36 -11.30 3.71
C GLN A 97 -2.72 -11.37 4.40
N VAL A 98 -2.85 -12.14 5.48
CA VAL A 98 -4.09 -12.23 6.26
C VAL A 98 -4.37 -10.88 6.93
N GLU A 99 -3.36 -10.27 7.54
CA GLU A 99 -3.47 -8.94 8.12
C GLU A 99 -3.74 -7.86 7.08
N SER A 100 -3.05 -7.91 5.93
CA SER A 100 -3.28 -7.00 4.81
C SER A 100 -4.70 -7.12 4.29
N PHE A 101 -5.23 -8.35 4.14
CA PHE A 101 -6.60 -8.59 3.71
C PHE A 101 -7.60 -7.89 4.65
N ALA A 102 -7.46 -8.08 5.97
CA ALA A 102 -8.32 -7.43 6.96
C ALA A 102 -8.16 -5.90 6.98
N SER A 103 -6.92 -5.41 6.90
CA SER A 103 -6.59 -3.98 6.83
C SER A 103 -7.27 -3.31 5.63
N ASN A 104 -7.21 -3.94 4.45
CA ASN A 104 -7.86 -3.44 3.23
C ASN A 104 -9.40 -3.38 3.36
N LEU A 105 -10.02 -4.28 4.12
CA LEU A 105 -11.46 -4.21 4.38
C LEU A 105 -11.81 -2.99 5.25
N ILE A 106 -11.00 -2.69 6.27
CA ILE A 106 -11.19 -1.50 7.13
C ILE A 106 -11.07 -0.22 6.31
N TYR A 107 -10.13 -0.17 5.36
CA TYR A 107 -10.02 0.95 4.42
C TYR A 107 -11.30 1.17 3.61
N CYS A 108 -11.88 0.09 3.05
CA CYS A 108 -13.13 0.16 2.31
C CYS A 108 -14.30 0.65 3.18
N LEU A 109 -14.35 0.22 4.45
CA LEU A 109 -15.34 0.70 5.42
C LEU A 109 -15.19 2.20 5.70
N ALA A 110 -13.96 2.69 5.86
CA ALA A 110 -13.70 4.12 6.03
C ALA A 110 -14.17 4.93 4.81
N LEU A 111 -13.83 4.49 3.59
CA LEU A 111 -14.25 5.16 2.35
C LEU A 111 -15.76 5.08 2.07
N ALA A 112 -16.47 4.11 2.64
CA ALA A 112 -17.92 4.04 2.53
C ALA A 112 -18.62 5.22 3.26
N ILE A 113 -18.00 5.81 4.29
CA ILE A 113 -18.58 6.93 5.06
C ILE A 113 -18.85 8.17 4.20
N PRO A 114 -17.87 8.77 3.49
CA PRO A 114 -18.15 9.94 2.65
C PRO A 114 -19.20 9.66 1.57
N VAL A 115 -19.25 8.44 1.04
CA VAL A 115 -20.25 8.05 0.04
C VAL A 115 -21.64 7.86 0.66
N ALA A 116 -21.72 7.32 1.87
CA ALA A 116 -22.98 7.23 2.62
C ALA A 116 -23.51 8.63 2.94
N VAL A 117 -22.64 9.56 3.35
CA VAL A 117 -22.99 10.96 3.61
C VAL A 117 -23.51 11.63 2.33
N ALA A 118 -22.80 11.52 1.21
CA ALA A 118 -23.24 12.07 -0.06
C ALA A 118 -24.56 11.43 -0.55
N SER A 119 -24.71 10.12 -0.39
CA SER A 119 -25.90 9.37 -0.82
C SER A 119 -27.16 9.70 -0.03
N THR A 120 -27.02 10.15 1.22
CA THR A 120 -28.17 10.46 2.10
C THR A 120 -28.53 11.94 2.11
N ASN A 121 -27.57 12.83 1.83
CA ASN A 121 -27.74 14.28 2.01
C ASN A 121 -27.64 15.10 0.73
N CYS A 122 -27.23 14.50 -0.39
CA CYS A 122 -26.97 15.24 -1.64
C CYS A 122 -27.86 14.76 -2.79
N GLY A 123 -27.93 15.57 -3.86
CA GLY A 123 -28.62 15.19 -5.09
C GLY A 123 -27.90 14.08 -5.86
N SER A 124 -28.60 13.41 -6.79
CA SER A 124 -28.09 12.26 -7.52
C SER A 124 -26.75 12.50 -8.23
N HIS A 125 -26.54 13.67 -8.82
CA HIS A 125 -25.27 14.02 -9.47
C HIS A 125 -24.09 14.05 -8.50
N GLN A 126 -24.28 14.65 -7.31
CA GLN A 126 -23.23 14.75 -6.29
C GLN A 126 -22.93 13.38 -5.68
N LYS A 127 -23.98 12.60 -5.40
CA LYS A 127 -23.85 11.20 -4.99
C LYS A 127 -22.98 10.41 -5.96
N ILE A 128 -23.31 10.44 -7.25
CA ILE A 128 -22.58 9.69 -8.29
C ILE A 128 -21.15 10.21 -8.42
N SER A 129 -20.97 11.53 -8.42
CA SER A 129 -19.66 12.18 -8.52
C SER A 129 -18.72 11.76 -7.39
N VAL A 130 -19.16 11.92 -6.13
CA VAL A 130 -18.36 11.49 -4.96
C VAL A 130 -18.11 9.99 -4.99
N ALA A 131 -19.12 9.17 -5.29
CA ALA A 131 -18.96 7.72 -5.32
C ALA A 131 -17.97 7.25 -6.39
N ALA A 132 -18.06 7.78 -7.61
CA ALA A 132 -17.17 7.43 -8.71
C ALA A 132 -15.71 7.84 -8.39
N SER A 133 -15.50 9.03 -7.84
CA SER A 133 -14.17 9.49 -7.45
C SER A 133 -13.60 8.71 -6.26
N VAL A 134 -14.41 8.39 -5.24
CA VAL A 134 -13.97 7.57 -4.11
C VAL A 134 -13.66 6.14 -4.55
N ILE A 135 -14.43 5.57 -5.49
CA ILE A 135 -14.12 4.28 -6.11
C ILE A 135 -12.76 4.33 -6.80
N LEU A 136 -12.54 5.33 -7.65
CA LEU A 136 -11.27 5.51 -8.36
C LEU A 136 -10.10 5.65 -7.38
N MET A 137 -10.23 6.54 -6.39
CA MET A 137 -9.22 6.76 -5.36
C MET A 137 -8.97 5.53 -4.50
N GLY A 138 -10.01 4.77 -4.17
CA GLY A 138 -9.88 3.56 -3.36
C GLY A 138 -9.26 2.39 -4.12
N ALA A 139 -9.52 2.29 -5.42
CA ALA A 139 -9.11 1.17 -6.26
C ALA A 139 -7.68 1.32 -6.82
N LEU A 140 -7.18 2.55 -6.98
CA LEU A 140 -5.86 2.79 -7.58
C LEU A 140 -4.71 2.60 -6.58
N PRO A 141 -3.60 1.96 -6.99
CA PRO A 141 -2.49 1.58 -6.11
C PRO A 141 -1.49 2.71 -5.79
N PHE A 142 -1.91 3.97 -5.65
CA PHE A 142 -0.98 5.03 -5.22
C PHE A 142 -0.57 4.88 -3.74
N GLY A 143 -1.45 4.32 -2.90
CA GLY A 143 -1.21 3.98 -1.50
C GLY A 143 -0.78 2.52 -1.28
N TRP A 144 -0.04 1.94 -2.24
CA TRP A 144 0.29 0.51 -2.26
C TRP A 144 0.99 0.00 -0.99
N GLU A 145 1.78 0.82 -0.28
CA GLU A 145 2.45 0.38 0.95
C GLU A 145 1.46 -0.11 1.99
N ASN A 146 0.41 0.68 2.26
CA ASN A 146 -0.63 0.29 3.21
C ASN A 146 -1.53 -0.83 2.66
N THR A 147 -1.59 -1.01 1.34
CA THR A 147 -2.28 -2.15 0.71
C THR A 147 -1.54 -3.48 0.97
N LEU A 148 -0.21 -3.48 0.96
CA LEU A 148 0.62 -4.68 1.01
C LEU A 148 1.12 -5.05 2.42
N VAL A 149 1.06 -4.12 3.37
CA VAL A 149 1.59 -4.31 4.74
C VAL A 149 0.43 -4.38 5.75
N GLY A 150 0.25 -5.54 6.40
CA GLY A 150 -0.79 -5.78 7.39
C GLY A 150 -0.66 -4.91 8.64
N PHE A 151 0.57 -4.68 9.07
CA PHE A 151 0.95 -3.77 10.15
C PHE A 151 0.35 -2.35 9.99
N GLN A 152 0.10 -1.90 8.76
CA GLN A 152 -0.40 -0.55 8.49
C GLN A 152 -1.91 -0.38 8.73
N SER A 153 -2.60 -1.37 9.29
CA SER A 153 -4.00 -1.26 9.72
C SER A 153 -4.26 -0.04 10.63
N GLN A 154 -3.25 0.42 11.38
CA GLN A 154 -3.29 1.64 12.20
C GLN A 154 -3.70 2.90 11.40
N PHE A 155 -3.30 3.02 10.13
CA PHE A 155 -3.69 4.14 9.26
C PHE A 155 -5.19 4.10 8.93
N TYR A 156 -5.71 2.91 8.62
CA TYR A 156 -7.09 2.71 8.18
C TYR A 156 -8.09 2.74 9.31
N ILE A 157 -7.72 2.20 10.47
CA ILE A 157 -8.51 2.31 11.70
C ILE A 157 -8.60 3.78 12.13
N ASN A 158 -7.49 4.54 12.07
CA ASN A 158 -7.51 5.97 12.38
C ASN A 158 -8.45 6.73 11.43
N SER A 159 -8.38 6.50 10.12
CA SER A 159 -9.29 7.13 9.14
C SER A 159 -10.75 6.79 9.40
N LEU A 160 -11.07 5.52 9.71
CA LEU A 160 -12.43 5.10 10.05
C LEU A 160 -12.97 5.86 11.27
N LEU A 161 -12.18 5.94 12.34
CA LEU A 161 -12.55 6.62 13.58
C LEU A 161 -12.65 8.14 13.38
N ALA A 162 -11.71 8.74 12.65
CA ALA A 162 -11.70 10.17 12.37
C ALA A 162 -12.90 10.60 11.50
N PHE A 163 -13.22 9.83 10.44
CA PHE A 163 -14.38 10.13 9.59
C PHE A 163 -15.69 9.96 10.37
N THR A 164 -15.74 8.98 11.27
CA THR A 164 -16.87 8.79 12.19
C THR A 164 -17.00 9.97 13.16
N ALA A 165 -15.89 10.46 13.74
CA ALA A 165 -15.87 11.63 14.63
C ALA A 165 -16.36 12.89 13.93
N ILE A 166 -15.86 13.13 12.70
CA ILE A 166 -16.30 14.24 11.85
C ILE A 166 -17.79 14.11 11.53
N SER A 167 -18.30 12.90 11.28
CA SER A 167 -19.74 12.67 11.06
C SER A 167 -20.57 13.01 12.29
N VAL A 168 -20.13 12.58 13.48
CA VAL A 168 -20.77 12.89 14.76
C VAL A 168 -20.84 14.40 14.98
N VAL A 169 -19.76 15.12 14.71
CA VAL A 169 -19.71 16.59 14.82
C VAL A 169 -20.52 17.29 13.73
N SER A 170 -20.68 16.71 12.55
CA SER A 170 -21.38 17.35 11.42
C SER A 170 -22.90 17.19 11.49
N PHE A 171 -23.36 16.03 11.97
CA PHE A 171 -24.78 15.63 11.96
C PHE A 171 -25.38 15.50 13.37
N GLY A 172 -24.57 15.41 14.41
CA GLY A 172 -25.02 15.33 15.79
C GLY A 172 -25.47 16.68 16.36
N GLY A 173 -26.28 16.60 17.41
CA GLY A 173 -26.53 17.74 18.30
C GLY A 173 -25.29 18.07 19.15
N ILE A 174 -25.29 19.22 19.82
CA ILE A 174 -24.17 19.65 20.67
C ILE A 174 -24.60 19.53 22.13
N GLY A 175 -24.23 18.42 22.75
CA GLY A 175 -24.57 18.07 24.14
C GLY A 175 -23.75 16.89 24.66
N TYR A 176 -24.09 16.41 25.87
CA TYR A 176 -23.31 15.40 26.59
C TYR A 176 -23.06 14.11 25.79
N ARG A 177 -24.10 13.54 25.14
CA ARG A 177 -23.95 12.30 24.35
C ARG A 177 -22.92 12.45 23.23
N THR A 178 -22.94 13.59 22.55
CA THR A 178 -21.95 13.92 21.50
C THR A 178 -20.55 14.08 22.11
N GLY A 179 -20.44 14.74 23.27
CA GLY A 179 -19.17 14.86 23.99
C GLY A 179 -18.55 13.52 24.35
N VAL A 180 -19.33 12.58 24.90
CA VAL A 180 -18.87 11.22 25.23
C VAL A 180 -18.44 10.47 23.98
N LEU A 181 -19.29 10.42 22.95
CA LEU A 181 -18.97 9.69 21.71
C LEU A 181 -17.74 10.28 21.02
N LEU A 182 -17.62 11.60 20.97
CA LEU A 182 -16.46 12.29 20.41
C LEU A 182 -15.19 11.98 21.20
N SER A 183 -15.26 11.93 22.53
CA SER A 183 -14.13 11.56 23.39
C SER A 183 -13.64 10.15 23.08
N LEU A 184 -14.56 9.18 22.98
CA LEU A 184 -14.22 7.79 22.66
C LEU A 184 -13.57 7.68 21.28
N LEU A 185 -14.07 8.40 20.28
CA LEU A 185 -13.51 8.38 18.93
C LEU A 185 -12.14 9.06 18.87
N ILE A 186 -11.92 10.18 19.56
CA ILE A 186 -10.62 10.87 19.65
C ILE A 186 -9.59 9.98 20.36
N LEU A 187 -9.94 9.42 21.51
CA LEU A 187 -9.06 8.52 22.26
C LEU A 187 -8.78 7.24 21.47
N GLY A 188 -9.78 6.71 20.78
CA GLY A 188 -9.63 5.58 19.87
C GLY A 188 -8.68 5.89 18.71
N SER A 189 -8.81 7.05 18.07
CA SER A 189 -7.90 7.51 17.01
C SER A 189 -6.46 7.62 17.54
N PHE A 190 -6.25 8.23 18.71
CA PHE A 190 -4.93 8.32 19.34
C PHE A 190 -4.32 6.95 19.67
N ALA A 191 -5.16 5.99 20.10
CA ALA A 191 -4.77 4.60 20.33
C ALA A 191 -4.60 3.77 19.03
N SER A 192 -4.78 4.39 17.86
CA SER A 192 -4.48 3.79 16.56
C SER A 192 -3.10 4.22 16.07
N MET A 193 -2.83 5.53 16.05
CA MET A 193 -1.59 6.12 15.54
C MET A 193 -1.36 7.52 16.13
N ALA A 194 -0.11 7.99 16.10
CA ALA A 194 0.27 9.33 16.59
C ALA A 194 -0.57 10.47 15.98
N ASN A 195 -0.80 10.46 14.65
CA ASN A 195 -1.60 11.48 13.98
C ASN A 195 -3.11 11.39 14.31
N GLY A 196 -3.55 10.38 15.06
CA GLY A 196 -4.92 10.29 15.55
C GLY A 196 -5.33 11.44 16.47
N VAL A 197 -4.37 12.14 17.09
CA VAL A 197 -4.64 13.38 17.84
C VAL A 197 -5.22 14.49 16.96
N LEU A 198 -4.93 14.48 15.64
CA LEU A 198 -5.41 15.48 14.69
C LEU A 198 -6.92 15.44 14.49
N THR A 199 -7.55 14.30 14.76
CA THR A 199 -9.02 14.15 14.80
C THR A 199 -9.65 15.17 15.75
N ALA A 200 -9.01 15.42 16.90
CA ALA A 200 -9.49 16.35 17.90
C ALA A 200 -9.51 17.80 17.37
N PHE A 201 -8.41 18.22 16.75
CA PHE A 201 -8.28 19.57 16.19
C PHE A 201 -9.21 19.79 14.98
N ALA A 202 -9.36 18.79 14.11
CA ALA A 202 -10.32 18.84 13.00
C ALA A 202 -11.76 19.01 13.52
N CYS A 203 -12.15 18.23 14.53
CA CYS A 203 -13.46 18.32 15.16
C CYS A 203 -13.69 19.65 15.89
N ALA A 204 -12.68 20.16 16.60
CA ALA A 204 -12.75 21.45 17.28
C ALA A 204 -12.96 22.61 16.29
N GLY A 205 -12.20 22.64 15.19
CA GLY A 205 -12.36 23.62 14.11
C GLY A 205 -13.77 23.58 13.51
N LEU A 206 -14.30 22.39 13.25
CA LEU A 206 -15.67 22.22 12.75
C LEU A 206 -16.74 22.69 13.72
N LEU A 207 -16.60 22.42 15.02
CA LEU A 207 -17.53 22.89 16.05
C LEU A 207 -17.58 24.42 16.10
N ILE A 208 -16.42 25.07 15.95
CA ILE A 208 -16.31 26.54 15.87
C ILE A 208 -17.00 27.04 14.60
N CYS A 209 -16.67 26.49 13.43
CA CYS A 209 -17.29 26.89 12.16
C CYS A 209 -18.82 26.73 12.18
N ARG A 210 -19.33 25.61 12.70
CA ARG A 210 -20.78 25.40 12.86
C ARG A 210 -21.39 26.41 13.82
N GLY A 211 -20.72 26.70 14.95
CA GLY A 211 -21.20 27.64 15.95
C GLY A 211 -21.31 29.08 15.43
N VAL A 212 -20.36 29.52 14.58
CA VAL A 212 -20.39 30.86 13.97
C VAL A 212 -21.62 31.04 13.06
N VAL A 213 -21.98 29.99 12.32
CA VAL A 213 -23.14 30.01 11.41
C VAL A 213 -24.46 29.74 12.15
N GLN A 214 -24.41 29.03 13.28
CA GLN A 214 -25.56 28.69 14.11
C GLN A 214 -25.36 29.27 15.53
N PRO A 215 -25.63 30.57 15.75
CA PRO A 215 -25.32 31.24 17.01
C PRO A 215 -25.94 30.60 18.26
N SER A 216 -27.10 29.94 18.12
CA SER A 216 -27.76 29.19 19.20
C SER A 216 -26.92 28.03 19.73
N LEU A 217 -26.00 27.51 18.92
CA LEU A 217 -25.10 26.42 19.27
C LEU A 217 -23.71 26.91 19.67
N PHE A 218 -23.37 28.18 19.45
CA PHE A 218 -22.01 28.69 19.56
C PHE A 218 -21.36 28.42 20.91
N ARG A 219 -22.02 28.77 22.03
CA ARG A 219 -21.46 28.58 23.38
C ARG A 219 -21.18 27.11 23.70
N ARG A 220 -22.12 26.22 23.39
CA ARG A 220 -21.97 24.78 23.61
C ARG A 220 -20.93 24.17 22.67
N GLY A 221 -20.90 24.63 21.42
CA GLY A 221 -19.93 24.20 20.41
C GLY A 221 -18.52 24.61 20.79
N LEU A 222 -18.34 25.84 21.25
CA LEU A 222 -17.06 26.36 21.74
C LEU A 222 -16.59 25.58 22.97
N ALA A 223 -17.47 25.29 23.94
CA ALA A 223 -17.10 24.49 25.11
C ALA A 223 -16.61 23.07 24.71
N LEU A 224 -17.32 22.40 23.80
CA LEU A 224 -16.88 21.10 23.27
C LEU A 224 -15.61 21.22 22.42
N ALA A 225 -15.42 22.32 21.68
CA ALA A 225 -14.21 22.56 20.90
C ALA A 225 -12.99 22.76 21.81
N VAL A 226 -13.12 23.56 22.88
CA VAL A 226 -12.07 23.74 23.90
C VAL A 226 -11.71 22.40 24.54
N PHE A 227 -12.73 21.60 24.91
CA PHE A 227 -12.51 20.28 25.47
C PHE A 227 -11.83 19.31 24.49
N ALA A 228 -12.27 19.27 23.23
CA ALA A 228 -11.63 18.46 22.19
C ALA A 228 -10.18 18.91 21.96
N THR A 229 -9.91 20.21 21.87
CA THR A 229 -8.55 20.76 21.78
C THR A 229 -7.70 20.36 22.97
N PHE A 230 -8.23 20.40 24.19
CA PHE A 230 -7.53 19.93 25.38
C PHE A 230 -7.16 18.44 25.28
N LEU A 231 -8.08 17.58 24.84
CA LEU A 231 -7.78 16.17 24.58
C LEU A 231 -6.72 16.00 23.50
N GLY A 232 -6.77 16.79 22.42
CA GLY A 232 -5.76 16.80 21.37
C GLY A 232 -4.36 17.18 21.87
N ILE A 233 -4.27 18.23 22.70
CA ILE A 233 -3.02 18.66 23.33
C ILE A 233 -2.50 17.59 24.29
N ALA A 234 -3.36 17.02 25.13
CA ALA A 234 -2.99 15.95 26.06
C ALA A 234 -2.46 14.71 25.30
N GLY A 235 -3.12 14.32 24.21
CA GLY A 235 -2.64 13.25 23.32
C GLY A 235 -1.31 13.59 22.65
N PHE A 236 -1.14 14.83 22.19
CA PHE A 236 0.12 15.28 21.60
C PHE A 236 1.28 15.20 22.60
N ILE A 237 1.08 15.69 23.83
CA ILE A 237 2.07 15.59 24.92
C ILE A 237 2.39 14.13 25.26
N ALA A 238 1.38 13.25 25.19
CA ALA A 238 1.54 11.82 25.45
C ALA A 238 2.14 11.03 24.26
N THR A 239 2.38 11.69 23.13
CA THR A 239 3.03 11.10 21.95
C THR A 239 4.55 10.99 22.20
N PRO A 240 5.12 9.77 22.19
CA PRO A 240 6.56 9.59 22.30
C PRO A 240 7.29 10.22 21.10
N SER A 241 8.52 10.70 21.32
CA SER A 241 9.40 11.18 20.25
C SER A 241 10.73 10.42 20.31
N PRO A 242 10.87 9.30 19.58
CA PRO A 242 12.13 8.55 19.52
C PRO A 242 13.27 9.41 18.98
N SER A 243 14.45 9.34 19.61
CA SER A 243 15.62 10.14 19.23
C SER A 243 16.12 9.84 17.82
N HIS A 244 16.07 8.57 17.40
CA HIS A 244 16.49 8.15 16.06
C HIS A 244 15.59 8.68 14.93
N HIS A 245 14.38 9.16 15.24
CA HIS A 245 13.52 9.85 14.27
C HIS A 245 13.78 11.36 14.18
N ALA A 246 14.68 11.93 15.00
CA ALA A 246 15.02 13.35 14.90
C ALA A 246 15.64 13.71 13.54
N ALA A 247 16.41 12.80 12.94
CA ALA A 247 17.00 12.98 11.61
C ALA A 247 15.96 12.95 10.47
N LEU A 248 14.74 12.46 10.71
CA LEU A 248 13.67 12.44 9.70
C LEU A 248 12.81 13.70 9.72
N LYS A 249 12.81 14.43 10.83
CA LYS A 249 12.02 15.66 10.99
C LYS A 249 12.60 16.79 10.15
N ALA A 250 11.78 17.77 9.77
CA ALA A 250 12.31 18.98 9.15
C ALA A 250 13.40 19.60 10.05
N GLN A 251 14.59 19.83 9.48
CA GLN A 251 15.76 20.30 10.23
C GLN A 251 15.70 21.81 10.47
N ASP A 252 14.99 22.54 9.61
CA ASP A 252 14.76 23.97 9.75
C ASP A 252 13.40 24.39 9.18
N PHE A 253 13.11 25.69 9.30
CA PHE A 253 11.85 26.27 8.82
C PHE A 253 11.74 26.22 7.29
N SER A 254 12.85 26.31 6.55
CA SER A 254 12.84 26.24 5.09
C SER A 254 12.48 24.83 4.61
N GLU A 255 13.10 23.80 5.19
CA GLU A 255 12.74 22.39 4.94
C GLU A 255 11.28 22.13 5.30
N PHE A 256 10.82 22.63 6.45
CA PHE A 256 9.41 22.48 6.85
C PHE A 256 8.46 23.09 5.82
N ILE A 257 8.72 24.32 5.34
CA ILE A 257 7.89 24.97 4.34
C ILE A 257 7.95 24.24 2.99
N HIS A 258 9.14 23.78 2.57
CA HIS A 258 9.29 22.98 1.37
C HIS A 258 8.49 21.68 1.44
N ALA A 259 8.63 20.93 2.54
CA ALA A 259 7.87 19.71 2.78
C ALA A 259 6.36 19.97 2.91
N LEU A 260 5.96 21.10 3.50
CA LEU A 260 4.56 21.52 3.58
C LEU A 260 4.01 21.80 2.18
N LEU A 261 4.76 22.46 1.32
CA LEU A 261 4.37 22.72 -0.07
C LEU A 261 4.21 21.43 -0.89
N ILE A 262 4.96 20.38 -0.58
CA ILE A 262 4.80 19.06 -1.21
C ILE A 262 3.56 18.34 -0.66
N THR A 263 3.48 18.19 0.65
CA THR A 263 2.45 17.38 1.32
C THR A 263 1.04 17.97 1.18
N SER A 264 0.90 19.29 1.30
CA SER A 264 -0.41 19.97 1.16
C SER A 264 -0.86 20.15 -0.28
N SER A 265 0.00 19.83 -1.26
CA SER A 265 -0.34 19.85 -2.69
C SER A 265 -0.81 18.51 -3.24
N TRP A 266 -0.49 17.40 -2.57
CA TRP A 266 -0.78 16.06 -3.09
C TRP A 266 -2.27 15.91 -3.39
N PRO A 267 -2.68 15.39 -4.57
CA PRO A 267 -1.91 14.63 -5.56
C PRO A 267 -1.23 15.44 -6.68
N LEU A 268 -1.20 16.77 -6.54
CA LEU A 268 -0.67 17.70 -7.55
C LEU A 268 0.73 18.21 -7.19
N PRO A 269 1.43 18.88 -8.11
CA PRO A 269 2.68 19.57 -7.80
C PRO A 269 2.51 20.71 -6.76
N PRO A 270 3.58 21.07 -6.04
CA PRO A 270 3.64 22.23 -5.16
C PRO A 270 3.08 23.53 -5.78
N GLY A 271 2.38 24.35 -4.98
CA GLY A 271 1.79 25.63 -5.36
C GLY A 271 0.39 25.51 -5.96
N LEU A 272 0.29 24.87 -7.13
CA LEU A 272 -1.01 24.68 -7.81
C LEU A 272 -1.93 23.73 -7.02
N GLY A 273 -1.35 22.71 -6.38
CA GLY A 273 -2.10 21.72 -5.61
C GLY A 273 -2.87 22.31 -4.43
N GLN A 274 -2.24 23.16 -3.60
CA GLN A 274 -2.93 23.78 -2.47
C GLN A 274 -4.13 24.61 -2.92
N LEU A 275 -3.95 25.39 -3.99
CA LEU A 275 -5.01 26.23 -4.53
C LEU A 275 -6.20 25.38 -4.99
N VAL A 276 -5.94 24.31 -5.76
CA VAL A 276 -6.99 23.40 -6.23
C VAL A 276 -7.70 22.70 -5.06
N LEU A 277 -6.97 22.32 -4.02
CA LEU A 277 -7.52 21.59 -2.87
C LEU A 277 -8.35 22.47 -1.94
N LEU A 278 -8.01 23.76 -1.80
CA LEU A 278 -8.64 24.69 -0.85
C LEU A 278 -9.69 25.61 -1.47
N ILE A 279 -9.47 26.09 -2.70
CA ILE A 279 -10.32 27.12 -3.32
C ILE A 279 -11.78 26.67 -3.44
N PRO A 280 -12.14 25.46 -3.92
CA PRO A 280 -13.54 25.08 -4.05
C PRO A 280 -14.29 25.10 -2.72
N ALA A 281 -13.65 24.63 -1.64
CA ALA A 281 -14.20 24.65 -0.29
C ALA A 281 -14.37 26.08 0.21
N ALA A 282 -13.32 26.91 0.13
CA ALA A 282 -13.37 28.30 0.56
C ALA A 282 -14.41 29.11 -0.21
N PHE A 283 -14.45 28.98 -1.54
CA PHE A 283 -15.37 29.67 -2.43
C PHE A 283 -16.82 29.28 -2.17
N TRP A 284 -17.11 27.99 -1.94
CA TRP A 284 -18.44 27.55 -1.52
C TRP A 284 -18.80 28.08 -0.13
N MET A 285 -17.94 27.89 0.87
CA MET A 285 -18.27 28.21 2.26
C MET A 285 -18.42 29.72 2.50
N THR A 286 -17.69 30.57 1.77
CA THR A 286 -17.67 32.02 2.03
C THR A 286 -18.48 32.87 1.05
N ILE A 287 -18.61 32.43 -0.21
CA ILE A 287 -19.21 33.25 -1.28
C ILE A 287 -20.52 32.65 -1.76
N ILE A 288 -20.49 31.48 -2.41
CA ILE A 288 -21.67 30.94 -3.12
C ILE A 288 -22.68 30.31 -2.15
N GLY A 289 -22.18 29.54 -1.19
CA GLY A 289 -22.95 28.71 -0.28
C GLY A 289 -23.13 29.32 1.11
N ARG A 290 -22.72 30.57 1.35
CA ARG A 290 -22.69 31.22 2.67
C ARG A 290 -23.98 31.02 3.48
N ASP A 291 -25.13 31.24 2.86
CA ASP A 291 -26.45 31.11 3.50
C ASP A 291 -27.15 29.78 3.19
N ARG A 292 -26.44 28.84 2.55
CA ARG A 292 -26.97 27.56 2.05
C ARG A 292 -26.15 26.35 2.52
N GLN A 293 -25.31 26.54 3.53
CA GLN A 293 -24.46 25.48 4.09
C GLN A 293 -25.32 24.38 4.73
N SER A 294 -24.90 23.14 4.52
CA SER A 294 -25.55 21.93 5.04
C SER A 294 -24.61 21.14 5.95
N SER A 295 -25.15 20.19 6.72
CA SER A 295 -24.34 19.26 7.52
C SER A 295 -23.33 18.46 6.67
N ALA A 296 -23.67 18.12 5.43
CA ALA A 296 -22.74 17.48 4.51
C ALA A 296 -21.55 18.41 4.15
N ASP A 297 -21.80 19.71 3.98
CA ASP A 297 -20.73 20.68 3.72
C ASP A 297 -19.73 20.75 4.89
N TYR A 298 -20.21 20.68 6.14
CA TYR A 298 -19.32 20.60 7.31
C TYR A 298 -18.57 19.27 7.40
N PHE A 299 -19.19 18.14 7.03
CA PHE A 299 -18.50 16.85 7.00
C PHE A 299 -17.32 16.88 6.02
N PHE A 300 -17.53 17.33 4.78
CA PHE A 300 -16.45 17.41 3.78
C PHE A 300 -15.45 18.53 4.10
N LEU A 301 -15.86 19.63 4.73
CA LEU A 301 -14.91 20.60 5.28
C LEU A 301 -14.01 19.97 6.36
N GLY A 302 -14.57 19.08 7.19
CA GLY A 302 -13.82 18.32 8.19
C GLY A 302 -12.80 17.38 7.57
N LEU A 303 -13.17 16.69 6.49
CA LEU A 303 -12.24 15.87 5.72
C LEU A 303 -11.10 16.72 5.13
N ASN A 304 -11.43 17.89 4.58
CA ASN A 304 -10.42 18.81 4.05
C ASN A 304 -9.45 19.29 5.15
N ALA A 305 -9.99 19.69 6.31
CA ALA A 305 -9.20 20.09 7.47
C ALA A 305 -8.31 18.94 7.99
N LEU A 306 -8.85 17.73 8.08
CA LEU A 306 -8.11 16.55 8.52
C LEU A 306 -6.94 16.23 7.57
N GLY A 307 -7.16 16.26 6.25
CA GLY A 307 -6.09 16.02 5.27
C GLY A 307 -5.01 17.10 5.32
N MET A 308 -5.39 18.37 5.49
CA MET A 308 -4.42 19.47 5.64
C MET A 308 -3.63 19.40 6.95
N LEU A 309 -4.27 19.02 8.05
CA LEU A 309 -3.58 18.79 9.33
C LEU A 309 -2.59 17.63 9.21
N ASN A 310 -2.95 16.55 8.50
CA ASN A 310 -2.02 15.46 8.23
C ASN A 310 -0.85 15.91 7.36
N ALA A 311 -1.09 16.74 6.33
CA ALA A 311 -0.02 17.33 5.52
C ALA A 311 0.98 18.12 6.38
N VAL A 312 0.49 18.98 7.30
CA VAL A 312 1.33 19.71 8.25
C VAL A 312 2.12 18.76 9.15
N ALA A 313 1.48 17.71 9.67
CA ALA A 313 2.14 16.75 10.54
C ALA A 313 3.22 15.94 9.81
N ILE A 314 3.00 15.56 8.55
CA ILE A 314 4.00 14.88 7.71
C ILE A 314 5.15 15.84 7.41
N ALA A 315 4.87 17.08 7.02
CA ALA A 315 5.89 18.09 6.74
C ALA A 315 6.83 18.33 7.92
N TYR A 316 6.30 18.29 9.15
CA TYR A 316 7.12 18.38 10.35
C TYR A 316 7.87 17.07 10.67
N SER A 317 7.16 15.93 10.68
CA SER A 317 7.69 14.67 11.20
C SER A 317 8.59 13.90 10.23
N ARG A 318 8.45 14.17 8.92
CA ARG A 318 9.11 13.47 7.81
C ARG A 318 9.56 14.48 6.73
N GLY A 319 9.89 15.71 7.13
CA GLY A 319 10.20 16.80 6.21
C GLY A 319 11.63 16.81 5.66
N HIS A 320 12.56 16.15 6.33
CA HIS A 320 13.96 16.12 5.90
C HIS A 320 14.09 15.39 4.56
N ASP A 321 14.76 16.01 3.59
CA ASP A 321 14.96 15.52 2.22
C ASP A 321 13.68 15.03 1.52
N LEU A 322 12.51 15.56 1.91
CA LEU A 322 11.23 15.16 1.33
C LEU A 322 11.11 15.70 -0.10
N ILE A 323 11.10 14.78 -1.07
CA ILE A 323 10.93 15.09 -2.51
C ILE A 323 9.50 14.81 -3.01
N GLU A 324 8.77 13.91 -2.35
CA GLU A 324 7.41 13.50 -2.70
C GLU A 324 6.70 12.95 -1.46
N VAL A 325 5.36 12.86 -1.51
CA VAL A 325 4.61 12.16 -0.47
C VAL A 325 4.80 10.65 -0.64
N THR A 326 5.41 10.01 0.37
CA THR A 326 5.59 8.55 0.41
C THR A 326 4.24 7.84 0.32
N SER A 327 4.19 6.69 -0.37
CA SER A 327 2.96 5.94 -0.65
C SER A 327 2.13 5.66 0.62
N ARG A 328 2.76 5.27 1.73
CA ARG A 328 2.06 5.04 3.01
C ARG A 328 1.31 6.26 3.56
N TYR A 329 1.70 7.48 3.18
CA TYR A 329 1.07 8.72 3.68
C TYR A 329 -0.03 9.25 2.76
N THR A 330 -0.12 8.80 1.50
CA THR A 330 -1.11 9.33 0.55
C THR A 330 -2.54 9.14 1.04
N ASP A 331 -2.83 8.01 1.69
CA ASP A 331 -4.16 7.72 2.24
C ASP A 331 -4.56 8.67 3.37
N THR A 332 -3.59 9.27 4.08
CA THR A 332 -3.85 10.22 5.18
C THR A 332 -4.17 11.63 4.70
N VAL A 333 -3.67 12.02 3.53
CA VAL A 333 -3.93 13.32 2.88
C VAL A 333 -5.04 13.24 1.83
N LEU A 334 -5.41 12.04 1.40
CA LEU A 334 -6.55 11.74 0.52
C LEU A 334 -7.89 12.40 0.93
N PRO A 335 -8.23 12.58 2.23
CA PRO A 335 -9.45 13.27 2.63
C PRO A 335 -9.63 14.65 2.00
N SER A 336 -8.54 15.39 1.74
CA SER A 336 -8.60 16.69 1.07
C SER A 336 -9.07 16.57 -0.37
N SER A 337 -8.58 15.59 -1.13
CA SER A 337 -9.01 15.32 -2.50
C SER A 337 -10.50 14.93 -2.57
N ILE A 338 -10.96 14.09 -1.63
CA ILE A 338 -12.39 13.71 -1.53
C ILE A 338 -13.25 14.96 -1.29
N ALA A 339 -12.83 15.84 -0.38
CA ALA A 339 -13.52 17.08 -0.10
C ALA A 339 -13.53 18.03 -1.30
N THR A 340 -12.43 18.14 -2.05
CA THR A 340 -12.35 18.96 -3.27
C THR A 340 -13.33 18.49 -4.33
N ILE A 341 -13.44 17.17 -4.56
CA ILE A 341 -14.44 16.59 -5.47
C ILE A 341 -15.86 16.97 -5.02
N TYR A 342 -16.15 16.81 -3.72
CA TYR A 342 -17.44 17.21 -3.17
C TYR A 342 -17.74 18.68 -3.44
N PHE A 343 -16.87 19.61 -3.03
CA PHE A 343 -17.13 21.05 -3.18
C PHE A 343 -17.16 21.49 -4.64
N ALA A 344 -16.34 20.91 -5.51
CA ALA A 344 -16.42 21.13 -6.95
C ALA A 344 -17.82 20.72 -7.48
N SER A 345 -18.31 19.53 -7.10
CA SER A 345 -19.66 19.08 -7.47
C SER A 345 -20.78 19.94 -6.84
N ARG A 346 -20.56 20.52 -5.64
CA ARG A 346 -21.45 21.51 -5.03
C ARG A 346 -21.54 22.79 -5.84
N LEU A 347 -20.41 23.30 -6.32
CA LEU A 347 -20.37 24.48 -7.18
C LEU A 347 -21.06 24.25 -8.53
N VAL A 348 -20.88 23.08 -9.16
CA VAL A 348 -21.61 22.72 -10.40
C VAL A 348 -23.12 22.73 -10.18
N CYS A 349 -23.61 22.15 -9.09
CA CYS A 349 -25.04 22.06 -8.80
C CYS A 349 -25.63 23.33 -8.14
N SER A 350 -24.83 24.38 -7.92
CA SER A 350 -25.27 25.61 -7.24
C SER A 350 -26.28 26.43 -8.06
N GLY A 351 -26.35 26.19 -9.37
CA GLY A 351 -27.14 26.97 -10.32
C GLY A 351 -26.46 28.27 -10.79
N VAL A 352 -25.32 28.63 -10.21
CA VAL A 352 -24.56 29.83 -10.59
C VAL A 352 -23.79 29.57 -11.89
N ARG A 353 -24.06 30.39 -12.92
CA ARG A 353 -23.52 30.19 -14.29
C ARG A 353 -22.27 31.04 -14.60
N GLY A 354 -21.68 31.71 -13.62
CA GLY A 354 -20.48 32.54 -13.82
C GLY A 354 -19.28 31.74 -14.32
N ALA A 355 -18.49 32.34 -15.22
CA ALA A 355 -17.29 31.70 -15.79
C ALA A 355 -16.31 31.27 -14.71
N THR A 356 -16.06 32.12 -13.70
CA THR A 356 -15.19 31.81 -12.55
C THR A 356 -15.68 30.60 -11.76
N THR A 357 -16.98 30.52 -11.46
CA THR A 357 -17.55 29.38 -10.72
C THR A 357 -17.39 28.07 -11.50
N ARG A 358 -17.64 28.09 -12.82
CA ARG A 358 -17.45 26.93 -13.69
C ARG A 358 -15.98 26.53 -13.80
N PHE A 359 -15.08 27.49 -13.94
CA PHE A 359 -13.64 27.25 -13.99
C PHE A 359 -13.15 26.60 -12.70
N ILE A 360 -13.49 27.15 -11.53
CA ILE A 360 -13.13 26.57 -10.22
C ILE A 360 -13.71 25.16 -10.10
N ALA A 361 -14.98 24.97 -10.45
CA ALA A 361 -15.67 23.70 -10.28
C ALA A 361 -15.11 22.60 -11.20
N TYR A 362 -15.18 22.79 -12.52
CA TYR A 362 -14.73 21.80 -13.50
C TYR A 362 -13.21 21.65 -13.52
N GLY A 363 -12.48 22.75 -13.38
CA GLY A 363 -11.02 22.74 -13.30
C GLY A 363 -10.54 21.91 -12.13
N SER A 364 -11.02 22.21 -10.90
CA SER A 364 -10.59 21.45 -9.73
C SER A 364 -10.99 19.98 -9.79
N TYR A 365 -12.21 19.69 -10.29
CA TYR A 365 -12.66 18.30 -10.46
C TYR A 365 -11.76 17.52 -11.42
N LEU A 366 -11.55 18.04 -12.64
CA LEU A 366 -10.77 17.37 -13.67
C LEU A 366 -9.31 17.22 -13.24
N THR A 367 -8.73 18.27 -12.66
CA THR A 367 -7.34 18.27 -12.21
C THR A 367 -7.09 17.25 -11.11
N ILE A 368 -7.96 17.14 -10.10
CA ILE A 368 -7.82 16.10 -9.06
C ILE A 368 -8.03 14.70 -9.66
N PHE A 369 -9.04 14.53 -10.50
CA PHE A 369 -9.34 13.23 -11.11
C PHE A 369 -8.16 12.70 -11.94
N LEU A 370 -7.58 13.54 -12.80
CA LEU A 370 -6.41 13.18 -13.60
C LEU A 370 -5.14 13.01 -12.76
N ALA A 371 -4.95 13.84 -11.73
CA ALA A 371 -3.78 13.74 -10.86
C ALA A 371 -3.74 12.41 -10.08
N ILE A 372 -4.88 11.91 -9.60
CA ILE A 372 -4.94 10.61 -8.92
C ILE A 372 -4.54 9.45 -9.86
N ILE A 373 -4.98 9.49 -11.13
CA ILE A 373 -4.56 8.52 -12.14
C ILE A 373 -3.05 8.64 -12.40
N GLY A 374 -2.55 9.87 -12.54
CA GLY A 374 -1.12 10.14 -12.71
C GLY A 374 -0.28 9.63 -11.53
N GLN A 375 -0.71 9.85 -10.29
CA GLN A 375 -0.04 9.34 -9.09
C GLN A 375 0.00 7.81 -9.09
N SER A 376 -1.08 7.14 -9.48
CA SER A 376 -1.10 5.69 -9.60
C SER A 376 -0.09 5.17 -10.63
N TYR A 377 0.06 5.87 -11.76
CA TYR A 377 1.04 5.51 -12.78
C TYR A 377 2.48 5.69 -12.27
N LEU A 378 2.76 6.80 -11.59
CA LEU A 378 4.09 7.11 -11.04
C LEU A 378 4.51 6.15 -9.92
N GLN A 379 3.56 5.59 -9.18
CA GLN A 379 3.83 4.67 -8.07
C GLN A 379 3.95 3.20 -8.52
N TRP A 380 3.59 2.87 -9.77
CA TRP A 380 3.56 1.48 -10.24
C TRP A 380 4.93 0.79 -10.22
N SER A 381 6.00 1.48 -10.67
CA SER A 381 7.35 0.90 -10.65
C SER A 381 7.87 0.63 -9.23
N LYS A 382 7.47 1.46 -8.26
CA LYS A 382 7.81 1.27 -6.84
C LYS A 382 7.05 0.10 -6.23
N LEU A 383 5.81 -0.13 -6.66
CA LEU A 383 5.03 -1.32 -6.32
C LEU A 383 5.71 -2.58 -6.89
N GLU A 384 6.16 -2.57 -8.15
CA GLU A 384 6.92 -3.70 -8.73
C GLU A 384 8.21 -3.98 -7.96
N GLU A 385 9.00 -2.94 -7.68
CA GLU A 385 10.22 -3.05 -6.88
C GLU A 385 9.94 -3.64 -5.49
N ARG A 386 8.88 -3.16 -4.81
CA ARG A 386 8.48 -3.74 -3.51
C ARG A 386 8.10 -5.21 -3.64
N ALA A 387 7.29 -5.56 -4.63
CA ALA A 387 6.87 -6.94 -4.84
C ALA A 387 8.08 -7.86 -5.08
N TYR A 388 9.10 -7.36 -5.79
CA TYR A 388 10.36 -8.08 -6.01
C TYR A 388 11.11 -8.28 -4.70
N MET A 389 11.30 -7.22 -3.91
CA MET A 389 11.94 -7.27 -2.59
C MET A 389 11.24 -8.23 -1.63
N LEU A 390 9.90 -8.24 -1.60
CA LEU A 390 9.12 -9.17 -0.78
C LEU A 390 9.37 -10.62 -1.21
N ARG A 391 9.47 -10.88 -2.53
CA ARG A 391 9.80 -12.21 -3.03
C ARG A 391 11.19 -12.66 -2.62
N MET A 392 12.18 -11.77 -2.75
CA MET A 392 13.56 -12.05 -2.34
C MET A 392 13.66 -12.24 -0.82
N SER A 393 12.92 -11.46 -0.04
CA SER A 393 12.80 -11.64 1.42
C SER A 393 12.25 -13.00 1.81
N THR A 394 11.19 -13.48 1.13
CA THR A 394 10.65 -14.83 1.36
C THR A 394 11.68 -15.91 1.01
N VAL A 395 12.33 -15.80 -0.14
CA VAL A 395 13.37 -16.75 -0.58
C VAL A 395 14.51 -16.83 0.44
N ASN A 396 15.07 -15.68 0.82
CA ASN A 396 16.21 -15.64 1.72
C ASN A 396 15.84 -16.12 3.13
N THR A 397 14.64 -15.79 3.61
CA THR A 397 14.15 -16.29 4.91
C THR A 397 13.98 -17.80 4.88
N ALA A 398 13.42 -18.37 3.80
CA ALA A 398 13.32 -19.81 3.63
C ALA A 398 14.69 -20.50 3.57
N LYS A 399 15.67 -19.92 2.86
CA LYS A 399 17.06 -20.43 2.83
C LYS A 399 17.71 -20.38 4.21
N PHE A 400 17.56 -19.27 4.93
CA PHE A 400 18.10 -19.10 6.28
C PHE A 400 17.55 -20.16 7.24
N LEU A 401 16.23 -20.40 7.22
CA LEU A 401 15.60 -21.45 8.03
C LEU A 401 15.99 -22.87 7.59
N ASN A 402 16.43 -23.02 6.35
CA ASN A 402 17.08 -24.23 5.85
C ASN A 402 18.59 -24.28 6.19
N GLY A 403 19.07 -23.40 7.06
CA GLY A 403 20.43 -23.28 7.59
C GLY A 403 21.49 -22.78 6.62
N ASP A 404 21.08 -22.04 5.59
CA ASP A 404 21.98 -21.23 4.78
C ASP A 404 22.19 -19.86 5.46
N GLU A 405 23.25 -19.73 6.26
CA GLU A 405 23.59 -18.48 6.96
C GLU A 405 23.96 -17.34 5.97
N GLU A 406 24.44 -17.68 4.78
CA GLU A 406 24.75 -16.69 3.72
C GLU A 406 23.47 -16.07 3.11
N ALA A 407 22.29 -16.61 3.42
CA ALA A 407 21.02 -16.05 2.98
C ALA A 407 20.73 -14.67 3.59
N PHE A 408 21.30 -14.34 4.76
CA PHE A 408 21.15 -13.03 5.42
C PHE A 408 22.40 -12.16 5.34
N ARG A 409 23.53 -12.69 4.88
CA ARG A 409 24.80 -11.97 4.84
C ARG A 409 24.91 -11.09 3.59
N ASN A 410 25.31 -9.83 3.79
CA ASN A 410 25.62 -8.85 2.73
C ASN A 410 24.55 -8.78 1.63
N LYS A 411 23.28 -8.93 2.00
CA LYS A 411 22.17 -8.84 1.05
C LYS A 411 21.82 -7.38 0.76
N PRO A 412 21.35 -7.10 -0.46
CA PRO A 412 20.77 -5.81 -0.80
C PRO A 412 19.63 -5.42 0.15
N ASN A 413 19.42 -4.11 0.31
CA ASN A 413 18.35 -3.58 1.15
C ASN A 413 16.98 -4.09 0.69
N GLY A 414 16.17 -4.59 1.63
CA GLY A 414 14.85 -5.16 1.33
C GLY A 414 14.84 -6.61 0.85
N HIS A 415 16.00 -7.25 0.68
CA HIS A 415 16.09 -8.70 0.40
C HIS A 415 16.08 -9.56 1.67
N VAL A 416 16.16 -8.93 2.84
CA VAL A 416 15.87 -9.52 4.14
C VAL A 416 14.67 -8.75 4.70
N PRO A 417 13.67 -9.41 5.30
CA PRO A 417 12.43 -8.74 5.67
C PRO A 417 12.58 -7.78 6.86
N TYR A 418 13.74 -7.68 7.48
CA TYR A 418 13.99 -6.76 8.59
C TYR A 418 15.33 -6.02 8.41
N PRO A 419 15.43 -4.70 8.72
CA PRO A 419 16.64 -3.91 8.52
C PRO A 419 17.87 -4.40 9.30
N ASP A 420 17.68 -5.15 10.39
CA ASP A 420 18.75 -5.82 11.12
C ASP A 420 18.69 -7.35 10.90
N PRO A 421 19.40 -7.88 9.87
CA PRO A 421 19.42 -9.31 9.60
C PRO A 421 19.96 -10.15 10.76
N ALA A 422 20.86 -9.60 11.59
CA ALA A 422 21.45 -10.33 12.70
C ALA A 422 20.45 -10.50 13.84
N GLN A 423 19.70 -9.45 14.18
CA GLN A 423 18.60 -9.52 15.15
C GLN A 423 17.50 -10.46 14.67
N LEU A 424 17.08 -10.34 13.40
CA LEU A 424 16.09 -11.25 12.82
C LEU A 424 16.57 -12.70 12.88
N GLY A 425 17.82 -12.97 12.52
CA GLY A 425 18.40 -14.32 12.57
C GLY A 425 18.42 -14.90 13.99
N LYS A 426 18.67 -14.10 15.03
CA LYS A 426 18.53 -14.53 16.43
C LYS A 426 17.08 -14.91 16.76
N SER A 427 16.14 -14.08 16.32
CA SER A 427 14.70 -14.30 16.49
C SER A 427 14.25 -15.62 15.85
N LEU A 428 14.61 -15.84 14.59
CA LEU A 428 14.22 -17.02 13.81
C LEU A 428 14.83 -18.33 14.30
N ARG A 429 15.89 -18.28 15.13
CA ARG A 429 16.46 -19.45 15.81
C ARG A 429 15.68 -19.85 17.07
N SER A 430 14.83 -18.99 17.61
CA SER A 430 13.90 -19.36 18.68
C SER A 430 12.82 -20.30 18.12
N SER A 431 12.64 -21.46 18.75
CA SER A 431 11.70 -22.49 18.28
C SER A 431 10.25 -21.99 18.25
N GLU A 432 9.84 -21.23 19.25
CA GLU A 432 8.49 -20.64 19.38
C GLU A 432 8.18 -19.73 18.19
N GLN A 433 9.08 -18.79 17.91
CA GLN A 433 8.88 -17.79 16.86
C GLN A 433 8.97 -18.39 15.44
N SER A 434 9.78 -19.42 15.26
CA SER A 434 9.90 -20.07 13.95
C SER A 434 8.65 -20.88 13.58
N ALA A 435 7.84 -21.29 14.56
CA ALA A 435 6.68 -22.16 14.35
C ALA A 435 5.42 -21.40 13.90
N SER A 436 5.32 -20.10 14.22
CA SER A 436 4.19 -19.24 13.84
C SER A 436 4.31 -18.63 12.45
N LEU A 437 5.41 -18.88 11.73
CA LEU A 437 5.66 -18.27 10.43
C LEU A 437 4.67 -18.72 9.34
N PRO A 438 4.55 -17.96 8.24
CA PRO A 438 3.67 -18.32 7.14
C PRO A 438 4.07 -19.62 6.44
N THR A 439 3.06 -20.22 5.80
CA THR A 439 3.17 -21.44 5.01
C THR A 439 4.24 -21.36 3.91
N ALA A 440 4.45 -20.18 3.31
CA ALA A 440 5.45 -19.97 2.26
C ALA A 440 6.89 -20.32 2.70
N VAL A 441 7.16 -20.23 4.00
CA VAL A 441 8.47 -20.52 4.58
C VAL A 441 8.46 -21.81 5.39
N LEU A 442 7.39 -22.11 6.12
CA LEU A 442 7.27 -23.38 6.83
C LEU A 442 7.17 -24.59 5.90
N GLY A 443 6.40 -24.48 4.81
CA GLY A 443 6.31 -25.53 3.80
C GLY A 443 7.67 -25.76 3.12
N ALA A 444 8.40 -24.69 2.81
CA ALA A 444 9.76 -24.76 2.30
C ALA A 444 10.71 -25.48 3.27
N ARG A 445 10.57 -25.24 4.57
CA ARG A 445 11.37 -25.89 5.63
C ARG A 445 11.02 -27.36 5.82
N ALA A 446 9.75 -27.74 5.73
CA ALA A 446 9.34 -29.14 5.76
C ALA A 446 9.95 -29.93 4.59
N LEU A 447 10.08 -29.28 3.42
CA LEU A 447 10.64 -29.88 2.22
C LEU A 447 12.15 -30.06 2.22
N SER A 448 12.86 -29.23 3.00
CA SER A 448 14.29 -29.40 3.20
C SER A 448 14.65 -30.52 4.18
N GLY A 449 13.65 -31.12 4.86
CA GLY A 449 13.87 -32.14 5.89
C GLY A 449 14.31 -31.56 7.25
N ARG A 450 14.13 -30.26 7.49
CA ARG A 450 14.55 -29.61 8.75
C ARG A 450 13.38 -29.24 9.66
N TYR A 451 12.27 -29.97 9.54
CA TYR A 451 11.04 -29.77 10.31
C TYR A 451 10.47 -31.13 10.75
N PRO A 452 10.30 -31.40 12.06
CA PRO A 452 11.32 -31.28 13.10
C PRO A 452 12.43 -32.35 12.92
N ASP A 453 13.70 -31.95 13.07
CA ASP A 453 14.92 -32.77 13.23
C ASP A 453 14.96 -34.17 12.60
N LYS A 454 14.59 -34.32 11.33
CA LYS A 454 14.74 -35.59 10.59
C LYS A 454 15.53 -35.42 9.31
N THR A 455 16.78 -35.87 9.33
CA THR A 455 17.64 -35.95 8.15
C THR A 455 17.01 -36.76 7.01
N GLY A 456 16.53 -36.10 5.95
CA GLY A 456 16.03 -36.75 4.72
C GLY A 456 15.18 -35.80 3.85
N ARG A 457 15.16 -36.01 2.52
CA ARG A 457 14.23 -35.28 1.63
C ARG A 457 12.82 -35.84 1.82
N CYS A 458 11.85 -34.98 2.09
CA CYS A 458 10.46 -35.39 2.30
C CYS A 458 9.59 -35.19 1.05
N GLN A 459 8.67 -36.12 0.79
CA GLN A 459 7.65 -35.98 -0.24
C GLN A 459 6.42 -35.28 0.33
N ILE A 460 5.89 -34.27 -0.37
CA ILE A 460 4.70 -33.54 0.07
C ILE A 460 3.44 -34.29 -0.34
N ILE A 461 2.49 -34.37 0.58
CA ILE A 461 1.10 -34.69 0.32
C ILE A 461 0.30 -33.50 0.84
N THR A 462 -0.35 -32.78 -0.07
CA THR A 462 -1.43 -31.88 0.30
C THR A 462 -2.74 -32.56 -0.07
N ARG A 463 -3.74 -32.47 0.80
CA ARG A 463 -5.06 -33.06 0.56
C ARG A 463 -6.03 -31.95 0.19
N GLN A 464 -6.55 -32.01 -1.04
CA GLN A 464 -7.62 -31.12 -1.50
C GLN A 464 -8.88 -31.24 -0.59
N LYS A 465 -9.13 -32.43 -0.04
CA LYS A 465 -10.23 -32.71 0.90
C LYS A 465 -10.15 -31.86 2.18
N ASP A 466 -8.95 -31.48 2.59
CA ASP A 466 -8.71 -30.66 3.79
C ASP A 466 -8.54 -29.18 3.41
N HIS A 467 -8.94 -28.77 2.19
CA HIS A 467 -8.73 -27.43 1.63
C HIS A 467 -7.26 -26.97 1.72
N PHE A 468 -6.30 -27.89 1.63
CA PHE A 468 -4.87 -27.59 1.77
C PHE A 468 -4.51 -26.93 3.12
N SER A 469 -5.37 -27.04 4.15
CA SER A 469 -5.14 -26.54 5.53
C SER A 469 -4.08 -27.35 6.30
N THR A 470 -3.47 -28.32 5.63
CA THR A 470 -2.42 -29.14 6.19
C THR A 470 -1.47 -29.55 5.07
N ILE A 471 -0.19 -29.27 5.25
CA ILE A 471 0.87 -29.80 4.40
C ILE A 471 1.47 -30.99 5.13
N SER A 472 1.24 -32.20 4.63
CA SER A 472 1.88 -33.41 5.16
C SER A 472 3.16 -33.66 4.39
N ALA A 473 4.26 -33.89 5.10
CA ALA A 473 5.53 -34.29 4.52
C ALA A 473 5.84 -35.72 4.96
N ASN A 474 6.00 -36.62 3.99
CA ASN A 474 6.44 -37.99 4.21
C ASN A 474 7.96 -38.06 4.01
N CYS A 475 8.69 -38.16 5.12
CA CYS A 475 10.15 -38.11 5.15
C CYS A 475 10.75 -39.53 5.18
N ILE A 476 11.17 -40.05 4.03
CA ILE A 476 11.82 -41.37 3.92
C ILE A 476 13.35 -41.22 3.91
N GLY A 477 14.03 -41.93 4.82
CA GLY A 477 15.41 -42.39 4.66
C GLY A 477 15.42 -43.84 4.15
N ARG A 478 16.48 -44.24 3.42
CA ARG A 478 16.61 -45.52 2.67
C ARG A 478 16.46 -46.84 3.46
N SER A 479 15.95 -46.86 4.68
CA SER A 479 15.69 -48.10 5.44
C SER A 479 14.47 -47.97 6.36
N SER A 480 13.53 -48.88 6.10
CA SER A 480 12.30 -49.22 6.82
C SER A 480 12.18 -48.80 8.30
N VAL A 481 11.39 -47.75 8.56
CA VAL A 481 10.49 -47.61 9.71
C VAL A 481 9.27 -46.80 9.22
N SER A 482 8.06 -47.08 9.72
CA SER A 482 6.79 -46.41 9.35
C SER A 482 6.94 -44.91 9.06
N PRO A 483 6.28 -44.38 8.00
CA PRO A 483 6.39 -42.98 7.63
C PRO A 483 6.02 -42.09 8.81
N ALA A 484 6.94 -41.23 9.24
CA ALA A 484 6.59 -40.15 10.13
C ALA A 484 6.00 -39.03 9.27
N ASP A 485 4.67 -39.02 9.15
CA ASP A 485 3.94 -37.92 8.52
C ASP A 485 4.12 -36.67 9.40
N ILE A 486 4.93 -35.72 8.91
CA ILE A 486 5.09 -34.43 9.55
C ILE A 486 4.02 -33.52 8.96
N SER A 487 3.04 -33.16 9.78
CA SER A 487 1.94 -32.27 9.42
C SER A 487 2.26 -30.86 9.85
N VAL A 488 2.47 -29.94 8.89
CA VAL A 488 2.49 -28.51 9.15
C VAL A 488 1.06 -28.01 9.04
N ALA A 489 0.49 -27.58 10.18
CA ALA A 489 -0.79 -26.88 10.16
C ALA A 489 -0.61 -25.56 9.40
N THR A 490 -1.37 -25.39 8.33
CA THR A 490 -1.44 -24.11 7.62
C THR A 490 -2.67 -23.38 8.10
N GLY A 491 -2.53 -22.09 8.37
CA GLY A 491 -3.64 -21.28 8.83
C GLY A 491 -4.78 -21.34 7.82
N ARG A 492 -6.03 -21.41 8.29
CA ARG A 492 -7.20 -21.55 7.39
C ARG A 492 -7.32 -20.36 6.44
N LEU A 493 -7.07 -19.14 6.94
CA LEU A 493 -7.13 -17.92 6.13
C LEU A 493 -5.93 -17.84 5.19
N SER A 494 -4.73 -18.18 5.66
CA SER A 494 -3.53 -18.27 4.82
C SER A 494 -3.74 -19.26 3.66
N SER A 495 -4.30 -20.43 3.94
CA SER A 495 -4.58 -21.46 2.92
C SER A 495 -5.63 -20.99 1.92
N PHE A 496 -6.68 -20.33 2.38
CA PHE A 496 -7.69 -19.72 1.51
C PHE A 496 -7.08 -18.67 0.57
N LEU A 497 -6.26 -17.74 1.10
CA LEU A 497 -5.61 -16.71 0.29
C LEU A 497 -4.58 -17.31 -0.67
N MET A 498 -3.86 -18.34 -0.26
CA MET A 498 -2.97 -19.10 -1.14
C MET A 498 -3.72 -19.69 -2.32
N LEU A 499 -4.85 -20.36 -2.10
CA LEU A 499 -5.68 -20.94 -3.16
C LEU A 499 -6.27 -19.86 -4.06
N LEU A 500 -6.78 -18.78 -3.46
CA LEU A 500 -7.30 -17.65 -4.21
C LEU A 500 -6.23 -17.06 -5.13
N ARG A 501 -4.99 -16.92 -4.66
CA ARG A 501 -3.86 -16.45 -5.45
C ARG A 501 -3.50 -17.40 -6.59
N GLN A 502 -3.54 -18.72 -6.34
CA GLN A 502 -3.30 -19.73 -7.37
C GLN A 502 -4.35 -19.65 -8.48
N GLU A 503 -5.63 -19.60 -8.10
CA GLU A 503 -6.75 -19.53 -9.05
C GLU A 503 -6.81 -18.20 -9.81
N ALA A 504 -6.50 -17.09 -9.13
CA ALA A 504 -6.49 -15.78 -9.77
C ALA A 504 -5.33 -15.62 -10.77
N ASP A 505 -4.24 -16.37 -10.60
CA ASP A 505 -3.03 -16.39 -11.43
C ASP A 505 -2.52 -14.98 -11.82
N LEU A 506 -2.60 -14.07 -10.84
CA LEU A 506 -2.19 -12.68 -10.98
C LEU A 506 -0.69 -12.51 -10.73
N SER A 507 -0.09 -11.56 -11.45
CA SER A 507 1.28 -11.10 -11.22
C SER A 507 1.34 -9.62 -11.51
N VAL A 508 2.06 -8.86 -10.67
CA VAL A 508 2.37 -7.45 -10.96
C VAL A 508 3.40 -7.35 -12.09
N PHE A 509 4.19 -8.41 -12.31
CA PHE A 509 5.21 -8.46 -13.33
C PHE A 509 4.65 -9.01 -14.65
N PRO A 510 5.19 -8.55 -15.80
CA PRO A 510 4.82 -9.08 -17.10
C PRO A 510 5.18 -10.57 -17.24
N ARG A 511 4.25 -11.34 -17.82
CA ARG A 511 4.39 -12.77 -18.09
C ARG A 511 4.96 -13.05 -19.48
N GLY A 512 5.67 -14.17 -19.59
CA GLY A 512 6.26 -14.63 -20.85
C GLY A 512 5.22 -15.23 -21.78
N LYS A 513 4.96 -14.58 -22.91
CA LYS A 513 4.08 -15.12 -23.95
C LYS A 513 4.91 -15.86 -25.01
N PRO A 514 4.59 -17.12 -25.34
CA PRO A 514 5.25 -17.83 -26.43
C PRO A 514 5.20 -17.00 -27.73
N THR A 515 6.34 -16.89 -28.40
CA THR A 515 6.48 -16.17 -29.67
C THR A 515 7.46 -16.91 -30.58
N SER A 516 7.43 -16.60 -31.88
CA SER A 516 8.45 -17.04 -32.83
C SER A 516 9.80 -16.39 -32.54
N ALA A 517 10.88 -17.08 -32.91
CA ALA A 517 12.24 -16.57 -32.77
C ALA A 517 12.40 -15.21 -33.50
N PRO A 518 12.85 -14.16 -32.80
CA PRO A 518 13.03 -12.85 -33.40
C PRO A 518 14.18 -12.87 -34.41
N LYS A 519 14.03 -12.17 -35.53
CA LYS A 519 15.14 -11.91 -36.45
C LYS A 519 16.04 -10.85 -35.85
N LEU A 520 17.25 -11.24 -35.47
CA LEU A 520 18.25 -10.34 -34.91
C LEU A 520 18.64 -9.27 -35.94
N THR A 521 18.74 -8.04 -35.47
CA THR A 521 19.21 -6.88 -36.22
C THR A 521 20.41 -6.30 -35.47
N GLY A 522 21.43 -5.82 -36.17
CA GLY A 522 22.71 -5.38 -35.56
C GLY A 522 22.65 -4.10 -34.69
N ASN A 523 21.53 -3.82 -34.03
CA ASN A 523 21.37 -2.67 -33.14
C ASN A 523 22.11 -2.88 -31.81
N SER A 524 22.54 -1.79 -31.18
CA SER A 524 23.30 -1.83 -29.93
C SER A 524 22.41 -1.81 -28.69
N CYS A 525 22.68 -2.74 -27.77
CA CYS A 525 22.10 -2.83 -26.43
C CYS A 525 23.05 -3.62 -25.53
N ALA A 526 22.85 -3.56 -24.21
CA ALA A 526 23.54 -4.41 -23.27
C ALA A 526 22.70 -4.60 -21.98
N ILE A 527 23.04 -5.65 -21.24
CA ILE A 527 22.57 -5.86 -19.86
C ILE A 527 23.72 -5.50 -18.93
N ASP A 528 23.44 -4.67 -17.93
CA ASP A 528 24.41 -4.34 -16.90
C ASP A 528 24.32 -5.32 -15.73
N ALA A 529 23.10 -5.70 -15.33
CA ALA A 529 22.89 -6.64 -14.23
C ALA A 529 21.62 -7.49 -14.39
N VAL A 530 21.67 -8.68 -13.79
CA VAL A 530 20.54 -9.61 -13.63
C VAL A 530 20.42 -9.95 -12.15
N ASN A 531 19.25 -9.72 -11.55
CA ASN A 531 19.02 -9.90 -10.11
C ASN A 531 20.11 -9.21 -9.27
N GLU A 532 20.48 -7.99 -9.68
CA GLU A 532 21.50 -7.14 -9.04
C GLU A 532 22.93 -7.68 -9.11
N GLN A 533 23.14 -8.83 -9.75
CA GLN A 533 24.46 -9.36 -10.07
C GLN A 533 24.95 -8.77 -11.39
N PRO A 534 26.18 -8.21 -11.44
CA PRO A 534 26.77 -7.71 -12.67
C PRO A 534 26.80 -8.76 -13.78
N SER A 535 26.50 -8.37 -15.03
CA SER A 535 26.40 -9.28 -16.18
C SER A 535 27.73 -9.93 -16.59
N ASN A 536 28.86 -9.44 -16.06
CA ASN A 536 30.18 -10.05 -16.22
C ASN A 536 30.42 -11.27 -15.31
N GLN A 537 29.53 -11.53 -14.34
CA GLN A 537 29.57 -12.73 -13.52
C GLN A 537 28.67 -13.82 -14.14
N LEU A 538 29.30 -14.80 -14.80
CA LEU A 538 28.62 -15.92 -15.44
C LEU A 538 28.77 -17.21 -14.63
N PRO A 539 27.76 -18.11 -14.66
CA PRO A 539 26.48 -18.00 -15.37
C PRO A 539 25.42 -17.23 -14.56
N MET A 540 24.58 -16.44 -15.26
CA MET A 540 23.40 -15.82 -14.66
C MET A 540 22.30 -16.87 -14.52
N ALA A 541 22.00 -17.26 -13.29
CA ALA A 541 21.01 -18.28 -13.00
C ALA A 541 19.80 -17.69 -12.27
N SER A 542 18.60 -18.15 -12.65
CA SER A 542 17.36 -17.90 -11.93
C SER A 542 16.54 -19.19 -11.85
N SER A 543 15.47 -19.14 -11.07
CA SER A 543 14.50 -20.22 -10.97
C SER A 543 13.15 -19.74 -11.50
N SER A 544 12.37 -20.64 -12.10
CA SER A 544 11.10 -20.28 -12.74
C SER A 544 10.06 -19.71 -11.75
N ASP A 545 10.26 -19.90 -10.45
CA ASP A 545 9.38 -19.42 -9.39
C ASP A 545 9.74 -18.06 -8.81
N ILE A 546 10.86 -17.48 -9.26
CA ILE A 546 11.37 -16.18 -8.81
C ILE A 546 11.31 -15.19 -9.99
N PRO A 547 10.79 -13.97 -9.79
CA PRO A 547 10.86 -12.92 -10.80
C PRO A 547 12.32 -12.55 -11.08
N ILE A 548 12.62 -12.14 -12.31
CA ILE A 548 13.96 -11.68 -12.69
C ILE A 548 13.95 -10.17 -12.82
N ARG A 549 14.86 -9.50 -12.10
CA ARG A 549 15.18 -8.08 -12.31
C ARG A 549 16.26 -7.95 -13.38
N LEU A 550 16.03 -7.13 -14.38
CA LEU A 550 16.93 -6.87 -15.51
C LEU A 550 17.17 -5.37 -15.61
N SER A 551 18.45 -4.97 -15.56
CA SER A 551 18.86 -3.60 -15.82
C SER A 551 19.90 -3.53 -16.92
N GLY A 552 19.83 -2.47 -17.72
CA GLY A 552 20.63 -2.36 -18.92
C GLY A 552 20.34 -1.10 -19.71
N TRP A 553 20.70 -1.11 -20.98
CA TRP A 553 20.32 -0.09 -21.93
C TRP A 553 20.02 -0.68 -23.31
N THR A 554 19.18 0.00 -24.08
CA THR A 554 18.91 -0.35 -25.47
C THR A 554 18.80 0.91 -26.30
N ALA A 555 19.10 0.79 -27.60
CA ALA A 555 18.94 1.88 -28.56
C ALA A 555 17.66 2.70 -28.33
N PRO A 556 17.74 4.05 -28.38
CA PRO A 556 16.57 4.89 -28.22
C PRO A 556 15.60 4.62 -29.37
N ALA A 557 14.30 4.54 -29.07
CA ALA A 557 13.32 4.40 -30.13
C ALA A 557 13.16 5.72 -30.88
N HIS A 558 12.72 5.65 -32.15
CA HIS A 558 12.39 6.84 -32.92
C HIS A 558 11.23 7.60 -32.25
N PHE A 559 11.53 8.73 -31.61
CA PHE A 559 10.54 9.67 -31.11
C PHE A 559 9.78 10.26 -32.31
N ASN A 560 8.61 9.73 -32.63
CA ASN A 560 7.77 10.26 -33.72
C ASN A 560 6.64 11.10 -33.13
N PHE A 561 6.74 12.43 -33.22
CA PHE A 561 5.73 13.37 -32.72
C PHE A 561 4.35 13.20 -33.37
N SER A 562 4.24 12.52 -34.53
CA SER A 562 2.98 12.37 -35.27
C SER A 562 2.12 11.16 -34.82
N LYS A 563 2.69 10.22 -34.07
CA LYS A 563 1.99 9.07 -33.50
C LYS A 563 2.52 8.88 -32.09
N ILE A 564 1.69 9.12 -31.07
CA ILE A 564 2.04 8.88 -29.67
C ILE A 564 2.23 7.37 -29.46
N SER A 565 3.35 6.81 -29.92
CA SER A 565 3.81 5.47 -29.60
C SER A 565 4.91 5.63 -28.56
N TRP A 566 4.57 5.42 -27.30
CA TRP A 566 5.58 5.21 -26.27
C TRP A 566 6.26 3.88 -26.60
N PRO A 567 7.54 3.84 -26.95
CA PRO A 567 8.20 2.58 -27.24
C PRO A 567 8.16 1.68 -26.00
N SER A 568 7.46 0.54 -26.05
CA SER A 568 7.54 -0.44 -24.99
C SER A 568 8.84 -1.22 -25.12
N LEU A 569 9.60 -1.28 -24.03
CA LEU A 569 10.65 -2.25 -23.85
C LEU A 569 10.00 -3.63 -23.82
N LYS A 570 10.46 -4.50 -24.71
CA LYS A 570 10.13 -5.91 -24.72
C LYS A 570 11.39 -6.70 -24.45
N ILE A 571 11.30 -7.63 -23.52
CA ILE A 571 12.35 -8.60 -23.25
C ILE A 571 11.95 -9.90 -23.92
N ILE A 572 12.91 -10.55 -24.55
CA ILE A 572 12.72 -11.85 -25.17
C ILE A 572 13.76 -12.82 -24.62
N LEU A 573 13.28 -13.93 -24.07
CA LEU A 573 14.11 -15.07 -23.72
C LEU A 573 13.97 -16.09 -24.84
N SER A 574 15.05 -16.36 -25.56
CA SER A 574 15.03 -17.25 -26.74
C SER A 574 16.04 -18.37 -26.62
N ASN A 575 15.64 -19.58 -26.98
CA ASN A 575 16.56 -20.69 -27.24
C ASN A 575 16.20 -21.36 -28.57
N ASP A 576 16.88 -22.45 -28.92
CA ASP A 576 16.66 -23.16 -30.18
C ASP A 576 15.27 -23.80 -30.29
N ALA A 577 14.57 -24.00 -29.16
CA ALA A 577 13.27 -24.65 -29.11
C ALA A 577 12.09 -23.65 -29.10
N GLN A 578 12.18 -22.58 -28.31
CA GLN A 578 11.07 -21.67 -28.04
C GLN A 578 11.57 -20.28 -27.63
N SER A 579 10.83 -19.24 -28.01
CA SER A 579 11.02 -17.88 -27.51
C SER A 579 9.82 -17.41 -26.69
N TYR A 580 10.09 -16.57 -25.68
CA TYR A 580 9.10 -15.97 -24.80
C TYR A 580 9.25 -14.46 -24.80
N LEU A 581 8.16 -13.73 -25.01
CA LEU A 581 8.11 -12.26 -25.05
C LEU A 581 7.44 -11.70 -23.80
N PHE A 582 8.09 -10.72 -23.19
CA PHE A 582 7.63 -9.99 -22.03
C PHE A 582 7.43 -8.52 -22.40
N ASP A 583 6.25 -7.96 -22.09
CA ASP A 583 5.97 -6.53 -22.30
C ASP A 583 6.36 -5.76 -21.04
N ALA A 584 7.63 -5.31 -21.00
CA ALA A 584 8.28 -4.74 -19.83
C ALA A 584 8.00 -3.23 -19.64
N GLY A 585 7.15 -2.64 -20.49
CA GLY A 585 6.66 -1.27 -20.32
C GLY A 585 7.64 -0.19 -20.80
N HIS A 586 7.54 1.01 -20.23
CA HIS A 586 8.08 2.24 -20.84
C HIS A 586 9.14 2.98 -20.01
N LEU A 587 9.48 2.48 -18.80
CA LEU A 587 10.34 3.23 -17.90
C LEU A 587 11.78 3.29 -18.43
N ARG A 588 12.30 4.50 -18.61
CA ARG A 588 13.66 4.76 -19.07
C ARG A 588 14.47 5.46 -18.00
N THR A 589 15.67 4.94 -17.73
CA THR A 589 16.61 5.53 -16.79
C THR A 589 17.69 6.33 -17.52
N ARG A 590 18.25 7.33 -16.83
CA ARG A 590 19.26 8.21 -17.42
C ARG A 590 20.62 7.50 -17.48
N ARG A 591 21.27 7.50 -18.65
CA ARG A 591 22.55 6.85 -18.95
C ARG A 591 23.48 7.79 -19.71
N THR A 592 24.04 8.77 -19.00
CA THR A 592 25.00 9.71 -19.56
C THR A 592 26.32 9.04 -19.94
N ASP A 593 26.70 8.00 -19.21
CA ASP A 593 27.84 7.12 -19.52
C ASP A 593 27.72 6.50 -20.91
N VAL A 594 26.55 5.92 -21.23
CA VAL A 594 26.27 5.31 -22.55
C VAL A 594 26.25 6.37 -23.65
N ALA A 595 25.61 7.51 -23.39
CA ALA A 595 25.58 8.62 -24.34
C ALA A 595 26.98 9.16 -24.67
N ASN A 596 27.85 9.26 -23.67
CA ASN A 596 29.23 9.69 -23.84
C ASN A 596 30.06 8.64 -24.60
N PHE A 597 29.93 7.37 -24.23
CA PHE A 597 30.64 6.26 -24.88
C PHE A 597 30.30 6.15 -26.37
N LEU A 598 29.00 6.23 -26.70
CA LEU A 598 28.52 6.20 -28.09
C LEU A 598 28.61 7.56 -28.80
N LYS A 599 29.06 8.61 -28.12
CA LYS A 599 29.10 10.00 -28.59
C LYS A 599 27.76 10.44 -29.19
N ASN A 600 26.65 10.05 -28.57
CA ASN A 600 25.30 10.30 -29.06
C ASN A 600 24.30 10.58 -27.92
N ASN A 601 23.88 11.84 -27.81
CA ASN A 601 22.96 12.31 -26.78
C ASN A 601 21.57 11.65 -26.82
N ARG A 602 21.19 10.99 -27.92
CA ARG A 602 19.93 10.23 -27.96
C ARG A 602 19.93 9.07 -26.96
N TYR A 603 21.09 8.60 -26.53
CA TYR A 603 21.22 7.52 -25.56
C TYR A 603 21.12 7.97 -24.09
N VAL A 604 20.96 9.28 -23.81
CA VAL A 604 20.87 9.78 -22.43
C VAL A 604 19.70 9.14 -21.67
N TYR A 605 18.61 8.75 -22.34
CA TYR A 605 17.47 8.04 -21.74
C TYR A 605 17.30 6.63 -22.34
N SER A 606 18.43 5.93 -22.55
CA SER A 606 18.45 4.57 -23.11
C SER A 606 18.34 3.47 -22.06
N GLY A 607 18.56 3.80 -20.78
CA GLY A 607 18.59 2.82 -19.70
C GLY A 607 17.22 2.25 -19.38
N PHE A 608 17.20 1.09 -18.75
CA PHE A 608 16.00 0.47 -18.19
C PHE A 608 16.34 -0.31 -16.90
N ASP A 609 15.33 -0.49 -16.07
CA ASP A 609 15.32 -1.38 -14.91
C ASP A 609 13.91 -1.94 -14.81
N THR A 610 13.77 -3.25 -14.94
CA THR A 610 12.46 -3.90 -15.10
C THR A 610 12.46 -5.31 -14.53
N TYR A 611 11.27 -5.86 -14.38
CA TYR A 611 11.03 -7.16 -13.77
C TYR A 611 10.24 -8.04 -14.73
N ILE A 612 10.51 -9.35 -14.74
CA ILE A 612 9.76 -10.33 -15.54
C ILE A 612 9.37 -11.55 -14.69
N ASP A 613 8.17 -12.11 -14.93
CA ASP A 613 7.70 -13.33 -14.30
C ASP A 613 7.99 -14.54 -15.19
N THR A 614 8.97 -15.36 -14.81
CA THR A 614 9.42 -16.50 -15.63
C THR A 614 8.62 -17.79 -15.41
N ARG A 615 7.46 -17.72 -14.76
CA ARG A 615 6.66 -18.91 -14.42
C ARG A 615 6.24 -19.78 -15.61
N ASP A 616 6.04 -19.17 -16.76
CA ASP A 616 5.58 -19.83 -17.99
C ASP A 616 6.76 -20.24 -18.90
N VAL A 617 7.99 -19.92 -18.49
CA VAL A 617 9.21 -20.24 -19.23
C VAL A 617 9.65 -21.64 -18.86
N ASN A 618 9.87 -22.48 -19.87
CA ASN A 618 10.42 -23.81 -19.67
C ASN A 618 11.84 -23.76 -19.09
N PHE A 619 12.27 -24.84 -18.46
CA PHE A 619 13.64 -24.91 -17.92
C PHE A 619 14.64 -25.01 -19.06
N GLY A 620 15.74 -24.26 -18.95
CA GLY A 620 16.76 -24.25 -19.98
C GLY A 620 17.61 -23.00 -19.95
N LYS A 621 18.54 -22.94 -20.90
CA LYS A 621 19.40 -21.79 -21.13
C LYS A 621 18.78 -20.93 -22.23
N TYR A 622 18.60 -19.64 -21.95
CA TYR A 622 17.97 -18.69 -22.86
C TYR A 622 18.89 -17.50 -23.15
N ARG A 623 18.98 -17.14 -24.41
CA ARG A 623 19.56 -15.89 -24.87
C ARG A 623 18.64 -14.73 -24.53
N VAL A 624 19.19 -13.66 -23.97
CA VAL A 624 18.41 -12.44 -23.67
C VAL A 624 18.48 -11.46 -24.83
N ILE A 625 17.31 -11.15 -25.38
CA ILE A 625 17.13 -10.26 -26.53
C ILE A 625 16.23 -9.10 -26.11
N LEU A 626 16.54 -7.89 -26.57
CA LEU A 626 15.79 -6.68 -26.27
C LEU A 626 15.14 -6.12 -27.54
N ASN A 627 13.95 -5.56 -27.37
CA ASN A 627 13.25 -4.80 -28.40
C ASN A 627 12.67 -3.52 -27.78
N ASN A 628 12.76 -2.41 -28.49
CA ASN A 628 12.33 -1.10 -28.02
C ASN A 628 11.05 -0.61 -28.73
N GLY A 629 10.20 -1.51 -29.21
CA GLY A 629 8.98 -1.19 -29.98
C GLY A 629 9.22 -0.91 -31.47
N SER A 630 10.45 -1.01 -31.96
CA SER A 630 10.76 -0.99 -33.40
C SER A 630 10.71 -2.39 -34.01
N SER A 631 10.87 -2.51 -35.33
CA SER A 631 11.07 -3.80 -36.02
C SER A 631 12.41 -4.47 -35.72
N SER A 632 13.26 -3.84 -34.91
CA SER A 632 14.62 -4.27 -34.64
C SER A 632 14.72 -5.00 -33.29
N PHE A 633 15.44 -6.12 -33.29
CA PHE A 633 15.76 -6.92 -32.10
C PHE A 633 17.25 -6.89 -31.88
N CYS A 634 17.66 -6.60 -30.64
CA CYS A 634 19.05 -6.54 -30.25
C CYS A 634 19.42 -7.74 -29.38
N ASP A 635 20.48 -8.46 -29.76
CA ASP A 635 21.08 -9.49 -28.93
C ASP A 635 22.01 -8.84 -27.90
N THR A 636 21.79 -9.13 -26.63
CA THR A 636 22.57 -8.55 -25.51
C THR A 636 23.94 -9.22 -25.33
N GLY A 637 24.18 -10.37 -25.93
CA GLY A 637 25.42 -11.13 -25.67
C GLY A 637 25.29 -12.14 -24.52
N HIS A 638 24.19 -12.10 -23.77
CA HIS A 638 24.06 -12.74 -22.47
C HIS A 638 23.05 -13.87 -22.44
N ASP A 639 23.36 -14.91 -21.67
CA ASP A 639 22.48 -16.05 -21.45
C ASP A 639 22.02 -16.11 -19.99
N VAL A 640 20.75 -16.47 -19.77
CA VAL A 640 20.17 -16.73 -18.45
C VAL A 640 19.74 -18.19 -18.39
N ILE A 641 20.12 -18.87 -17.31
CA ILE A 641 19.70 -20.25 -17.03
C ILE A 641 18.45 -20.20 -16.15
N ILE A 642 17.34 -20.72 -16.66
CA ILE A 642 16.08 -20.91 -15.90
C ILE A 642 16.03 -22.35 -15.42
N SER A 643 16.11 -22.51 -14.11
CA SER A 643 16.07 -23.83 -13.44
C SER A 643 14.70 -24.11 -12.85
N ALA A 644 14.47 -25.38 -12.49
CA ALA A 644 13.32 -25.77 -11.68
C ALA A 644 13.28 -24.98 -10.35
N PRO A 645 12.08 -24.80 -9.76
CA PRO A 645 11.88 -24.17 -8.45
C PRO A 645 12.89 -24.66 -7.43
N THR A 646 13.64 -23.73 -6.83
CA THR A 646 14.62 -24.08 -5.79
C THR A 646 13.99 -24.18 -4.42
N ILE A 647 12.87 -23.48 -4.19
CA ILE A 647 12.18 -23.46 -2.91
C ILE A 647 10.66 -23.54 -3.17
N PRO A 648 10.03 -24.67 -2.85
CA PRO A 648 8.59 -24.84 -3.00
C PRO A 648 7.83 -23.82 -2.14
N PHE A 649 6.66 -23.40 -2.62
CA PHE A 649 5.76 -22.43 -1.97
C PHE A 649 6.25 -20.98 -1.84
N VAL A 650 7.45 -20.63 -2.32
CA VAL A 650 7.93 -19.22 -2.33
C VAL A 650 7.04 -18.28 -3.13
N ARG A 651 6.25 -18.82 -4.06
CA ARG A 651 5.27 -18.04 -4.80
C ARG A 651 4.10 -17.53 -3.94
N PHE A 652 3.97 -17.97 -2.69
CA PHE A 652 2.81 -17.66 -1.87
C PHE A 652 3.02 -16.49 -0.92
#